data_AF-A0A3R7DD09-F1
#
_entry.id   AF-A0A3R7DD09-F1
#
_cell.length_a   1.000
_cell.length_b   1.000
_cell.length_c   1.000
_cell.angle_alpha   90.00
_cell.angle_beta   90.00
_cell.angle_gamma   90.00
#
_symmetry.space_group_name_H-M   'P 1'
#
loop_
_entity.id
_entity.type
_entity.pdbx_description
1 polymer ?
#
loop_
_entity_poly.entity_id
_entity_poly.type
_entity_poly.pdbx_seq_one_letter_code
_entity_poly.pdbx_strand_id
1 'polypeptide(L)'
;MIGADSSRNDLRRRTWYAAVAVVALVGAVAVWLLATRTFQYHSLNHDEGVYLQQAAMVLDGQLFLEPPVEGVFRPWFFVEDGDRLYPKYAPVPAAIFALGELVWSYRIALPAIAAAILALVALVVREAFDRRTGIAAAVAVLCSPLFLLDTAMFLPYAPTTMLNLAFAYSYFRADRTDDSRWAAGAGAAIGLAFFARPYTAVLFAAPFILHACWTIRRDPRAALPRQLATAALGLAGVALALSYNAVVTGSPLVFPYQAFAPLDGPGFGHREILGHEADYTVELALRSNALVLRSFATEWIAGGFLGAAAAAVGFAATVRRGLSPRQAVLAAVAPSVVVGNVFFWGNFNILGALEVAGDGLIATHGPYYHFDLLVPFAAFGAVGALALGRGLRRTADRRLTPRVARATLVVALLVSALAVGGVTAVTFDEKVDRNAAVTDTYDRVYDPLEDAPDDRSVVFLPTPYGDWLNHPFQPFRNDPDFDGQRVYALDERPFAVADTYPDRSLYRFAYRGAWSPQAGSPHASRLQPVDHVAGDAVRLNATVAVPDAASGATVTVTAANGSDTAVASNASGPTSLRVTVTDDTVRVQGTGGDVDASLPVADREDVTLTVFVDRGPGSSFSYRFELPVRTTGDTVDALTPRVERCTAIRDCGGEAAYIPTESPGDTGVDVQTELVALEDDETDSTEPTND
;
A
#
# COMPACT_ATOMS: atom_id res chain seq x y z
N MET A 1 -15.07 -3.90 58.78
CA MET A 1 -15.73 -3.20 57.65
C MET A 1 -14.76 -2.57 56.64
N ILE A 2 -13.51 -2.25 57.02
CA ILE A 2 -12.51 -1.62 56.13
C ILE A 2 -11.93 -2.61 55.08
N GLY A 3 -11.75 -3.89 55.40
CA GLY A 3 -11.24 -4.91 54.46
C GLY A 3 -12.22 -5.41 53.38
N ALA A 4 -13.53 -5.16 53.55
CA ALA A 4 -14.54 -5.53 52.56
C ALA A 4 -14.67 -4.49 51.43
N ASP A 5 -14.29 -3.24 51.69
CA ASP A 5 -14.34 -2.15 50.69
C ASP A 5 -13.05 -2.08 49.86
N SER A 6 -11.88 -2.38 50.46
CA SER A 6 -10.63 -2.53 49.69
C SER A 6 -10.70 -3.72 48.72
N SER A 7 -11.19 -4.87 49.18
CA SER A 7 -11.33 -6.08 48.34
C SER A 7 -12.32 -5.87 47.19
N ARG A 8 -13.45 -5.18 47.41
CA ARG A 8 -14.42 -4.82 46.36
C ARG A 8 -13.85 -3.82 45.35
N ASN A 9 -13.04 -2.86 45.79
CA ASN A 9 -12.37 -1.92 44.90
C ASN A 9 -11.28 -2.59 44.06
N ASP A 10 -10.52 -3.51 44.63
CA ASP A 10 -9.53 -4.32 43.92
C ASP A 10 -10.17 -5.28 42.91
N LEU A 11 -11.26 -5.95 43.30
CA LEU A 11 -12.06 -6.79 42.38
C LEU A 11 -12.56 -5.96 41.19
N ARG A 12 -13.18 -4.80 41.43
CA ARG A 12 -13.64 -3.90 40.36
C ARG A 12 -12.51 -3.39 39.46
N ARG A 13 -11.32 -3.17 40.03
CA ARG A 13 -10.13 -2.77 39.29
C ARG A 13 -9.62 -3.91 38.41
N ARG A 14 -9.51 -5.13 38.94
CA ARG A 14 -9.10 -6.33 38.19
C ARG A 14 -10.08 -6.63 37.05
N THR A 15 -11.38 -6.59 37.30
CA THR A 15 -12.41 -6.81 36.26
C THR A 15 -12.30 -5.79 35.14
N TRP A 16 -11.98 -4.53 35.46
CA TRP A 16 -11.79 -3.50 34.42
C TRP A 16 -10.57 -3.80 33.55
N TYR A 17 -9.43 -4.13 34.14
CA TYR A 17 -8.23 -4.52 33.36
C TYR A 17 -8.46 -5.78 32.53
N ALA A 18 -9.16 -6.77 33.08
CA ALA A 18 -9.55 -7.97 32.32
C ALA A 18 -10.43 -7.62 31.13
N ALA A 19 -11.42 -6.74 31.29
CA ALA A 19 -12.26 -6.30 30.17
C ALA A 19 -11.46 -5.55 29.09
N VAL A 20 -10.53 -4.68 29.49
CA VAL A 20 -9.63 -4.01 28.53
C VAL A 20 -8.74 -5.03 27.81
N ALA A 21 -8.18 -6.00 28.52
CA ALA A 21 -7.36 -7.06 27.94
C ALA A 21 -8.16 -7.91 26.94
N VAL A 22 -9.43 -8.24 27.26
CA VAL A 22 -10.32 -8.97 26.34
C VAL A 22 -10.59 -8.16 25.08
N VAL A 23 -10.94 -6.87 25.19
CA VAL A 23 -11.17 -6.01 24.02
C VAL A 23 -9.91 -5.89 23.16
N ALA A 24 -8.75 -5.68 23.80
CA ALA A 24 -7.47 -5.61 23.11
C ALA A 24 -7.11 -6.93 22.40
N LEU A 25 -7.32 -8.07 23.06
CA LEU A 25 -7.07 -9.39 22.48
C LEU A 25 -7.99 -9.68 21.30
N VAL A 26 -9.28 -9.39 21.42
CA VAL A 26 -10.24 -9.57 20.32
C VAL A 26 -9.86 -8.69 19.13
N GLY A 27 -9.48 -7.43 19.38
CA GLY A 27 -9.00 -6.54 18.31
C GLY A 27 -7.71 -7.02 17.65
N ALA A 28 -6.75 -7.48 18.44
CA ALA A 28 -5.52 -8.08 17.93
C ALA A 28 -5.81 -9.29 17.04
N VAL A 29 -6.69 -10.20 17.47
CA VAL A 29 -7.08 -11.37 16.67
C VAL A 29 -7.81 -10.94 15.39
N ALA A 30 -8.72 -9.98 15.46
CA ALA A 30 -9.45 -9.49 14.28
C ALA A 30 -8.50 -8.86 13.24
N VAL A 31 -7.58 -8.00 13.70
CA VAL A 31 -6.56 -7.37 12.85
C VAL A 31 -5.60 -8.41 12.28
N TRP A 32 -5.18 -9.40 13.07
CA TRP A 32 -4.36 -10.51 12.58
C TRP A 32 -5.06 -11.26 11.45
N LEU A 33 -6.33 -11.62 11.63
CA LEU A 33 -7.10 -12.34 10.61
C LEU A 33 -7.23 -11.54 9.32
N LEU A 34 -7.54 -10.24 9.40
CA LEU A 34 -7.60 -9.36 8.23
C LEU A 34 -6.24 -9.26 7.54
N ALA A 35 -5.18 -9.02 8.31
CA ALA A 35 -3.82 -8.92 7.79
C ALA A 35 -3.40 -10.19 7.05
N THR A 36 -3.78 -11.38 7.53
CA THR A 36 -3.38 -12.67 6.93
C THR A 36 -4.32 -13.20 5.85
N ARG A 37 -5.59 -12.76 5.80
CA ARG A 37 -6.58 -13.31 4.86
C ARG A 37 -7.01 -12.31 3.79
N THR A 38 -7.09 -11.03 4.14
CA THR A 38 -7.59 -9.98 3.25
C THR A 38 -6.45 -9.15 2.66
N PHE A 39 -5.32 -9.08 3.35
CA PHE A 39 -4.17 -8.28 2.93
C PHE A 39 -2.90 -9.11 2.79
N GLN A 40 -3.00 -10.42 2.49
CA GLN A 40 -1.83 -11.32 2.46
C GLN A 40 -0.69 -10.75 1.58
N TYR A 41 -1.05 -10.25 0.40
CA TYR A 41 -0.15 -9.59 -0.58
C TYR A 41 -0.09 -8.07 -0.45
N HIS A 42 -0.48 -7.52 0.71
CA HIS A 42 -0.69 -6.09 0.97
C HIS A 42 -1.91 -5.52 0.23
N SER A 43 -2.26 -4.28 0.55
CA SER A 43 -3.41 -3.57 -0.02
C SER A 43 -3.06 -2.88 -1.35
N LEU A 44 -4.05 -2.29 -2.01
CA LEU A 44 -3.85 -1.44 -3.19
C LEU A 44 -3.05 -0.17 -2.89
N ASN A 45 -2.87 0.19 -1.61
CA ASN A 45 -1.99 1.29 -1.27
C ASN A 45 -0.54 0.78 -1.25
N HIS A 46 0.20 1.08 -2.33
CA HIS A 46 1.56 0.60 -2.51
C HIS A 46 2.60 1.19 -1.54
N ASP A 47 2.18 2.12 -0.68
CA ASP A 47 3.01 2.65 0.40
C ASP A 47 3.47 1.58 1.41
N GLU A 48 2.76 0.47 1.56
CA GLU A 48 3.16 -0.62 2.48
C GLU A 48 4.53 -1.17 2.11
N GLY A 49 4.80 -1.35 0.80
CA GLY A 49 6.10 -1.77 0.29
C GLY A 49 7.23 -0.81 0.67
N VAL A 50 6.95 0.50 0.77
CA VAL A 50 7.93 1.53 1.15
C VAL A 50 8.29 1.42 2.63
N TYR A 51 7.28 1.29 3.51
CA TYR A 51 7.51 1.14 4.94
C TYR A 51 8.22 -0.16 5.28
N LEU A 52 7.93 -1.24 4.56
CA LEU A 52 8.58 -2.52 4.77
C LEU A 52 10.00 -2.56 4.20
N GLN A 53 10.27 -1.92 3.04
CA GLN A 53 11.64 -1.72 2.56
C GLN A 53 12.45 -0.91 3.57
N GLN A 54 11.90 0.19 4.07
CA GLN A 54 12.55 1.00 5.09
C GLN A 54 12.73 0.23 6.41
N ALA A 55 11.82 -0.68 6.76
CA ALA A 55 11.96 -1.52 7.94
C ALA A 55 13.14 -2.49 7.81
N ALA A 56 13.33 -3.12 6.63
CA ALA A 56 14.49 -3.94 6.34
C ALA A 56 15.80 -3.13 6.42
N MET A 57 15.82 -1.94 5.81
CA MET A 57 16.97 -1.02 5.91
C MET A 57 17.33 -0.69 7.36
N VAL A 58 16.32 -0.40 8.20
CA VAL A 58 16.54 -0.11 9.63
C VAL A 58 17.12 -1.32 10.38
N LEU A 59 16.69 -2.54 10.06
CA LEU A 59 17.24 -3.76 10.66
C LEU A 59 18.72 -3.96 10.30
N ASP A 60 19.09 -3.61 9.06
CA ASP A 60 20.48 -3.69 8.57
C ASP A 60 21.33 -2.47 8.93
N GLY A 61 20.75 -1.50 9.66
CA GLY A 61 21.44 -0.27 10.08
C GLY A 61 21.72 0.70 8.94
N GLN A 62 20.98 0.60 7.83
CA GLN A 62 21.12 1.42 6.64
C GLN A 62 20.08 2.55 6.62
N LEU A 63 20.48 3.70 6.06
CA LEU A 63 19.60 4.84 5.78
C LEU A 63 19.38 5.07 4.28
N PHE A 64 20.26 4.50 3.46
CA PHE A 64 20.26 4.63 2.00
C PHE A 64 20.40 3.24 1.38
N LEU A 65 19.78 3.06 0.22
CA LEU A 65 20.07 1.93 -0.67
C LEU A 65 21.08 2.39 -1.72
N GLU A 66 22.01 1.52 -2.08
CA GLU A 66 23.01 1.76 -3.13
C GLU A 66 22.78 0.74 -4.24
N PRO A 67 21.88 1.04 -5.21
CA PRO A 67 21.55 0.09 -6.27
C PRO A 67 22.78 -0.22 -7.14
N PRO A 68 22.98 -1.48 -7.53
CA PRO A 68 24.16 -1.87 -8.32
C PRO A 68 24.08 -1.40 -9.78
N VAL A 69 22.87 -1.15 -10.28
CA VAL A 69 22.62 -0.53 -11.58
C VAL A 69 21.64 0.62 -11.42
N GLU A 70 22.01 1.80 -11.90
CA GLU A 70 21.19 3.01 -11.83
C GLU A 70 19.86 2.82 -12.58
N GLY A 71 18.77 3.34 -11.99
CA GLY A 71 17.42 3.38 -12.55
C GLY A 71 16.58 2.11 -12.36
N VAL A 72 17.15 0.92 -12.55
CA VAL A 72 16.39 -0.35 -12.62
C VAL A 72 16.13 -1.04 -11.28
N PHE A 73 16.69 -0.50 -10.20
CA PHE A 73 16.52 -1.02 -8.83
C PHE A 73 15.74 -0.07 -7.92
N ARG A 74 15.10 0.97 -8.48
CA ARG A 74 14.46 2.03 -7.69
C ARG A 74 13.09 1.58 -7.15
N PRO A 75 12.91 1.47 -5.82
CA PRO A 75 11.61 1.14 -5.25
C PRO A 75 10.66 2.33 -5.29
N TRP A 76 9.35 2.02 -5.27
CA TRP A 76 8.27 2.99 -5.18
C TRP A 76 8.53 4.05 -4.11
N PHE A 77 8.35 5.32 -4.45
CA PHE A 77 8.51 6.44 -3.50
C PHE A 77 9.88 6.47 -2.80
N PHE A 78 10.94 6.02 -3.47
CA PHE A 78 12.31 6.36 -3.09
C PHE A 78 12.77 7.59 -3.87
N VAL A 79 13.39 8.53 -3.17
CA VAL A 79 14.11 9.66 -3.77
C VAL A 79 15.47 9.15 -4.25
N GLU A 80 15.87 9.60 -5.42
CA GLU A 80 17.18 9.33 -6.00
C GLU A 80 18.09 10.53 -5.73
N ASP A 81 19.23 10.28 -5.08
CA ASP A 81 20.26 11.26 -4.73
C ASP A 81 21.63 10.71 -5.13
N GLY A 82 21.98 10.92 -6.40
CA GLY A 82 23.19 10.35 -7.00
C GLY A 82 23.10 8.83 -7.09
N ASP A 83 24.06 8.14 -6.48
CA ASP A 83 24.16 6.68 -6.40
C ASP A 83 23.34 6.08 -5.23
N ARG A 84 22.62 6.92 -4.47
CA ARG A 84 21.88 6.51 -3.28
C ARG A 84 20.39 6.75 -3.44
N LEU A 85 19.60 5.87 -2.83
CA LEU A 85 18.15 6.00 -2.74
C LEU A 85 17.72 6.08 -1.27
N TYR A 86 16.71 6.90 -0.97
CA TYR A 86 16.10 6.93 0.37
C TYR A 86 14.58 7.07 0.32
N PRO A 87 13.85 6.53 1.29
CA PRO A 87 12.39 6.52 1.26
C PRO A 87 11.78 7.92 1.47
N LYS A 88 10.66 8.18 0.79
CA LYS A 88 9.80 9.36 0.96
C LYS A 88 9.32 9.56 2.40
N TYR A 89 9.21 8.48 3.17
CA TYR A 89 8.61 8.48 4.51
C TYR A 89 9.64 8.50 5.64
N ALA A 90 9.19 9.02 6.79
CA ALA A 90 9.99 9.04 8.01
C ALA A 90 10.07 7.64 8.65
N PRO A 91 11.15 7.30 9.36
CA PRO A 91 11.47 5.92 9.71
C PRO A 91 10.71 5.36 10.91
N VAL A 92 9.95 6.18 11.66
CA VAL A 92 9.33 5.72 12.91
C VAL A 92 8.28 4.62 12.69
N PRO A 93 7.33 4.71 11.73
CA PRO A 93 6.42 3.60 11.43
C PRO A 93 7.17 2.34 10.99
N ALA A 94 8.14 2.47 10.09
CA ALA A 94 8.97 1.36 9.62
C ALA A 94 9.73 0.69 10.78
N ALA A 95 10.31 1.47 11.70
CA ALA A 95 10.98 0.95 12.89
C ALA A 95 10.02 0.19 13.82
N ILE A 96 8.76 0.63 13.95
CA ILE A 96 7.74 -0.12 14.72
C ILE A 96 7.43 -1.46 14.02
N PHE A 97 7.38 -1.51 12.70
CA PHE A 97 7.18 -2.75 11.95
C PHE A 97 8.39 -3.69 12.04
N ALA A 98 9.61 -3.14 12.00
CA ALA A 98 10.86 -3.87 12.19
C ALA A 98 10.93 -4.59 13.55
N LEU A 99 10.35 -4.01 14.61
CA LEU A 99 10.24 -4.70 15.90
C LEU A 99 9.40 -5.99 15.81
N GLY A 100 8.45 -6.07 14.88
CA GLY A 100 7.70 -7.29 14.61
C GLY A 100 8.59 -8.39 14.02
N GLU A 101 9.44 -8.02 13.06
CA GLU A 101 10.41 -8.93 12.42
C GLU A 101 11.40 -9.51 13.42
N LEU A 102 11.92 -8.69 14.34
CA LEU A 102 12.80 -9.15 15.43
C LEU A 102 12.15 -10.20 16.35
N VAL A 103 10.82 -10.22 16.43
CA VAL A 103 10.08 -11.19 17.25
C VAL A 103 9.71 -12.43 16.44
N TRP A 104 9.16 -12.25 15.24
CA TRP A 104 8.75 -13.36 14.38
C TRP A 104 8.52 -12.98 12.91
N SER A 105 7.81 -11.88 12.66
CA SER A 105 7.56 -11.35 11.30
C SER A 105 7.08 -9.91 11.39
N TYR A 106 7.34 -9.07 10.39
CA TYR A 106 6.81 -7.69 10.34
C TYR A 106 5.33 -7.62 10.72
N ARG A 107 4.55 -8.60 10.28
CA ARG A 107 3.08 -8.66 10.43
C ARG A 107 2.61 -8.74 11.87
N ILE A 108 3.41 -9.27 12.80
CA ILE A 108 3.03 -9.34 14.23
C ILE A 108 2.97 -7.95 14.89
N ALA A 109 3.60 -6.94 14.29
CA ALA A 109 3.49 -5.55 14.75
C ALA A 109 2.04 -5.04 14.67
N LEU A 110 1.29 -5.44 13.64
CA LEU A 110 -0.09 -4.98 13.38
C LEU A 110 -1.08 -5.33 14.52
N PRO A 111 -1.23 -6.60 14.97
CA PRO A 111 -2.08 -6.93 16.10
C PRO A 111 -1.59 -6.33 17.43
N ALA A 112 -0.27 -6.12 17.60
CA ALA A 112 0.28 -5.46 18.78
C ALA A 112 -0.11 -3.97 18.83
N ILE A 113 -0.02 -3.27 17.69
CA ILE A 113 -0.51 -1.89 17.54
C ILE A 113 -2.01 -1.83 17.81
N ALA A 114 -2.80 -2.75 17.27
CA ALA A 114 -4.24 -2.83 17.51
C ALA A 114 -4.59 -2.97 19.00
N ALA A 115 -3.94 -3.91 19.70
CA ALA A 115 -4.11 -4.10 21.13
C ALA A 115 -3.74 -2.83 21.92
N ALA A 116 -2.62 -2.20 21.56
CA ALA A 116 -2.15 -0.97 22.21
C ALA A 116 -3.14 0.19 22.02
N ILE A 117 -3.63 0.42 20.80
CA ILE A 117 -4.62 1.46 20.52
C ILE A 117 -5.88 1.25 21.36
N LEU A 118 -6.46 0.05 21.38
CA LEU A 118 -7.69 -0.24 22.13
C LEU A 118 -7.50 -0.07 23.65
N ALA A 119 -6.36 -0.52 24.17
CA ALA A 119 -6.02 -0.32 25.58
C ALA A 119 -5.83 1.17 25.92
N LEU A 120 -5.13 1.91 25.07
CA LEU A 120 -4.90 3.34 25.26
C LEU A 120 -6.18 4.15 25.12
N VAL A 121 -7.07 3.86 24.18
CA VAL A 121 -8.41 4.47 24.09
C VAL A 121 -9.16 4.29 25.41
N ALA A 122 -9.20 3.06 25.94
CA ALA A 122 -9.86 2.79 27.22
C ALA A 122 -9.24 3.59 28.38
N LEU A 123 -7.92 3.76 28.38
CA LEU A 123 -7.18 4.51 29.39
C LEU A 123 -7.38 6.03 29.28
N VAL A 124 -7.26 6.61 28.07
CA VAL A 124 -7.49 8.04 27.80
C VAL A 124 -8.91 8.43 28.21
N VAL A 125 -9.90 7.69 27.72
CA VAL A 125 -11.32 7.98 28.00
C VAL A 125 -11.64 7.77 29.49
N ARG A 126 -10.97 6.84 30.18
CA ARG A 126 -11.08 6.71 31.64
C ARG A 126 -10.57 7.94 32.38
N GLU A 127 -9.45 8.55 31.95
CA GLU A 127 -8.90 9.75 32.61
C GLU A 127 -9.73 11.02 32.33
N ALA A 128 -10.45 11.08 31.19
CA ALA A 128 -11.35 12.17 30.84
C ALA A 128 -12.78 12.02 31.39
N PHE A 129 -13.26 10.77 31.53
CA PHE A 129 -14.60 10.43 32.01
C PHE A 129 -14.54 9.40 33.14
N ASP A 130 -14.79 8.13 32.82
CA ASP A 130 -14.89 7.04 33.78
C ASP A 130 -14.59 5.67 33.14
N ARG A 131 -14.39 4.65 33.99
CA ARG A 131 -14.03 3.29 33.59
C ARG A 131 -15.00 2.64 32.61
N ARG A 132 -16.31 2.86 32.75
CA ARG A 132 -17.33 2.25 31.89
C ARG A 132 -17.34 2.89 30.53
N THR A 133 -17.26 4.23 30.50
CA THR A 133 -17.13 5.00 29.27
C THR A 133 -15.86 4.60 28.50
N GLY A 134 -14.76 4.35 29.21
CA GLY A 134 -13.51 3.87 28.60
C GLY A 134 -13.64 2.54 27.85
N ILE A 135 -14.24 1.52 28.47
CA ILE A 135 -14.47 0.23 27.79
C ILE A 135 -15.42 0.39 26.61
N ALA A 136 -16.51 1.14 26.78
CA ALA A 136 -17.48 1.35 25.71
C ALA A 136 -16.87 2.10 24.51
N ALA A 137 -15.98 3.06 24.74
CA ALA A 137 -15.25 3.73 23.67
C ALA A 137 -14.28 2.78 22.95
N ALA A 138 -13.52 1.96 23.70
CA ALA A 138 -12.64 0.97 23.08
C ALA A 138 -13.42 -0.06 22.24
N VAL A 139 -14.59 -0.51 22.70
CA VAL A 139 -15.49 -1.37 21.90
C VAL A 139 -15.98 -0.64 20.65
N ALA A 140 -16.35 0.64 20.75
CA ALA A 140 -16.76 1.42 19.59
C ALA A 140 -15.62 1.58 18.55
N VAL A 141 -14.38 1.76 18.99
CA VAL A 141 -13.21 1.76 18.10
C VAL A 141 -13.01 0.39 17.46
N LEU A 142 -13.03 -0.69 18.27
CA LEU A 142 -12.92 -2.08 17.77
C LEU A 142 -13.97 -2.39 16.70
N CYS A 143 -15.21 -1.91 16.87
CA CYS A 143 -16.28 -2.14 15.91
C CYS A 143 -16.30 -1.14 14.74
N SER A 144 -15.30 -0.26 14.60
CA SER A 144 -15.25 0.70 13.49
C SER A 144 -14.49 0.10 12.30
N PRO A 145 -15.07 0.05 11.09
CA PRO A 145 -14.38 -0.45 9.89
C PRO A 145 -13.02 0.22 9.64
N LEU A 146 -12.93 1.53 9.87
CA LEU A 146 -11.68 2.29 9.70
C LEU A 146 -10.56 1.74 10.59
N PHE A 147 -10.86 1.44 11.85
CA PHE A 147 -9.88 0.88 12.77
C PHE A 147 -9.40 -0.50 12.29
N LEU A 148 -10.33 -1.37 11.93
CA LEU A 148 -10.01 -2.76 11.58
C LEU A 148 -9.18 -2.87 10.30
N LEU A 149 -9.55 -2.14 9.24
CA LEU A 149 -8.85 -2.22 7.95
C LEU A 149 -7.50 -1.49 7.99
N ASP A 150 -7.45 -0.23 8.40
CA ASP A 150 -6.18 0.54 8.40
C ASP A 150 -5.15 0.01 9.41
N THR A 151 -5.58 -0.65 10.48
CA THR A 151 -4.64 -1.26 11.44
C THR A 151 -4.14 -2.63 10.96
N ALA A 152 -4.77 -3.21 9.93
CA ALA A 152 -4.36 -4.48 9.31
C ALA A 152 -3.38 -4.30 8.14
N MET A 153 -2.92 -3.08 7.89
CA MET A 153 -2.00 -2.71 6.81
C MET A 153 -0.72 -2.06 7.38
N PHE A 154 0.39 -2.14 6.65
CA PHE A 154 1.67 -1.50 7.01
C PHE A 154 1.71 -0.01 6.68
N LEU A 155 0.71 0.73 7.17
CA LEU A 155 0.54 2.15 6.94
C LEU A 155 0.78 2.97 8.22
N PRO A 156 1.11 4.26 8.13
CA PRO A 156 1.62 5.01 9.27
C PRO A 156 0.50 5.53 10.20
N TYR A 157 -0.78 5.35 9.82
CA TYR A 157 -1.94 5.91 10.51
C TYR A 157 -2.13 5.34 11.92
N ALA A 158 -2.26 4.01 12.02
CA ALA A 158 -2.41 3.31 13.28
C ALA A 158 -1.19 3.48 14.23
N PRO A 159 0.08 3.27 13.81
CA PRO A 159 1.23 3.47 14.70
C PRO A 159 1.36 4.91 15.19
N THR A 160 1.09 5.91 14.35
CA THR A 160 1.10 7.32 14.78
C THR A 160 -0.02 7.59 15.80
N THR A 161 -1.22 7.05 15.57
CA THR A 161 -2.35 7.19 16.50
C THR A 161 -2.07 6.53 17.84
N MET A 162 -1.41 5.37 17.83
CA MET A 162 -0.93 4.72 19.05
C MET A 162 0.00 5.65 19.86
N LEU A 163 0.95 6.32 19.20
CA LEU A 163 1.84 7.30 19.84
C LEU A 163 1.07 8.54 20.34
N ASN A 164 0.13 9.08 19.55
CA ASN A 164 -0.75 10.18 19.95
C ASN A 164 -1.60 9.83 21.19
N LEU A 165 -2.12 8.61 21.26
CA LEU A 165 -2.89 8.10 22.39
C LEU A 165 -2.01 7.87 23.62
N ALA A 166 -0.78 7.36 23.44
CA ALA A 166 0.20 7.24 24.53
C ALA A 166 0.56 8.62 25.09
N PHE A 167 0.72 9.62 24.22
CA PHE A 167 0.85 11.02 24.60
C PHE A 167 -0.37 11.52 25.40
N ALA A 168 -1.58 11.37 24.88
CA ALA A 168 -2.80 11.84 25.53
C ALA A 168 -3.00 11.21 26.91
N TYR A 169 -2.78 9.89 27.02
CA TYR A 169 -2.89 9.17 28.29
C TYR A 169 -1.86 9.68 29.29
N SER A 170 -0.59 9.74 28.89
CA SER A 170 0.50 10.18 29.75
C SER A 170 0.34 11.63 30.18
N TYR A 171 -0.12 12.50 29.28
CA TYR A 171 -0.43 13.90 29.56
C TYR A 171 -1.55 14.03 30.60
N PHE A 172 -2.69 13.36 30.41
CA PHE A 172 -3.78 13.38 31.39
C PHE A 172 -3.38 12.76 32.73
N ARG A 173 -2.52 11.73 32.69
CA ARG A 173 -2.01 11.08 33.89
C ARG A 173 -1.09 12.02 34.67
N ALA A 174 -0.18 12.71 33.99
CA ALA A 174 0.69 13.73 34.58
C ALA A 174 -0.14 14.87 35.19
N ASP A 175 -1.13 15.38 34.46
CA ASP A 175 -2.03 16.43 34.96
C ASP A 175 -2.84 15.99 36.21
N ARG A 176 -3.18 14.70 36.33
CA ARG A 176 -3.91 14.17 37.49
C ARG A 176 -3.04 13.84 38.70
N THR A 177 -1.80 13.41 38.47
CA THR A 177 -0.93 12.85 39.52
C THR A 177 0.24 13.74 39.90
N ASP A 178 0.51 14.76 39.08
CA ASP A 178 1.68 15.63 39.19
C ASP A 178 3.04 14.89 39.13
N ASP A 179 3.04 13.70 38.50
CA ASP A 179 4.23 12.86 38.35
C ASP A 179 4.95 13.18 37.03
N SER A 180 6.17 13.70 37.17
CA SER A 180 7.05 14.09 36.06
C SER A 180 7.41 12.95 35.11
N ARG A 181 7.35 11.69 35.54
CA ARG A 181 7.63 10.53 34.67
C ARG A 181 6.58 10.38 33.57
N TRP A 182 5.32 10.65 33.90
CA TRP A 182 4.25 10.67 32.91
C TRP A 182 4.35 11.88 31.98
N ALA A 183 4.82 13.02 32.48
CA ALA A 183 5.08 14.19 31.63
C ALA A 183 6.22 13.91 30.63
N ALA A 184 7.32 13.31 31.10
CA ALA A 184 8.40 12.85 30.24
C ALA A 184 7.91 11.81 29.20
N GLY A 185 7.14 10.82 29.63
CA GLY A 185 6.52 9.84 28.72
C GLY A 185 5.60 10.48 27.68
N ALA A 186 4.86 11.53 28.05
CA ALA A 186 4.05 12.30 27.11
C ALA A 186 4.92 13.00 26.06
N GLY A 187 6.01 13.66 26.50
CA GLY A 187 6.97 14.32 25.61
C GLY A 187 7.62 13.37 24.63
N ALA A 188 8.11 12.21 25.11
CA ALA A 188 8.71 11.19 24.24
C ALA A 188 7.71 10.66 23.20
N ALA A 189 6.47 10.35 23.63
CA ALA A 189 5.43 9.84 22.73
C ALA A 189 5.05 10.85 21.64
N ILE A 190 4.85 12.13 21.98
CA ILE A 190 4.50 13.14 20.96
C ILE A 190 5.69 13.52 20.09
N GLY A 191 6.92 13.47 20.62
CA GLY A 191 8.13 13.64 19.82
C GLY A 191 8.30 12.55 18.76
N LEU A 192 8.05 11.29 19.13
CA LEU A 192 8.04 10.17 18.17
C LEU A 192 6.88 10.27 17.19
N ALA A 193 5.68 10.68 17.63
CA ALA A 193 4.54 10.90 16.74
C ALA A 193 4.83 12.01 15.72
N PHE A 194 5.48 13.10 16.15
CA PHE A 194 5.92 14.17 15.26
C PHE A 194 6.93 13.65 14.24
N PHE A 195 7.93 12.86 14.67
CA PHE A 195 8.89 12.29 13.74
C PHE A 195 8.22 11.31 12.76
N ALA A 196 7.23 10.53 13.19
CA ALA A 196 6.46 9.65 12.31
C ALA A 196 5.65 10.42 11.26
N ARG A 197 4.83 11.39 11.70
CA ARG A 197 3.92 12.17 10.87
C ARG A 197 3.73 13.58 11.46
N PRO A 198 4.56 14.55 11.08
CA PRO A 198 4.61 15.87 11.72
C PRO A 198 3.25 16.58 11.74
N TYR A 199 2.58 16.63 10.58
CA TYR A 199 1.32 17.37 10.45
C TYR A 199 0.21 16.77 11.32
N THR A 200 0.01 15.45 11.25
CA THR A 200 -0.97 14.72 12.06
C THR A 200 -0.72 14.90 13.57
N ALA A 201 0.53 14.74 14.01
CA ALA A 201 0.89 14.90 15.43
C ALA A 201 0.62 16.33 15.94
N VAL A 202 0.92 17.36 15.13
CA VAL A 202 0.64 18.75 15.48
C VAL A 202 -0.87 19.00 15.60
N LEU A 203 -1.67 18.52 14.65
CA LEU A 203 -3.13 18.67 14.71
C LEU A 203 -3.72 17.98 15.95
N PHE A 204 -3.21 16.79 16.30
CA PHE A 204 -3.65 16.08 17.50
C PHE A 204 -3.22 16.80 18.79
N ALA A 205 -1.98 17.30 18.85
CA ALA A 205 -1.41 17.94 20.04
C ALA A 205 -1.88 19.38 20.27
N ALA A 206 -2.35 20.10 19.24
CA ALA A 206 -2.71 21.51 19.35
C ALA A 206 -3.68 21.81 20.52
N PRO A 207 -4.79 21.06 20.74
CA PRO A 207 -5.64 21.24 21.92
C PRO A 207 -4.92 21.05 23.26
N PHE A 208 -3.98 20.11 23.33
CA PHE A 208 -3.19 19.82 24.53
C PHE A 208 -2.17 20.92 24.81
N ILE A 209 -1.58 21.52 23.76
CA ILE A 209 -0.68 22.67 23.85
C ILE A 209 -1.45 23.88 24.38
N LEU A 210 -2.65 24.16 23.85
CA LEU A 210 -3.50 25.25 24.34
C LEU A 210 -3.87 25.04 25.81
N HIS A 211 -4.20 23.81 26.20
CA HIS A 211 -4.46 23.46 27.59
C HIS A 211 -3.20 23.62 28.47
N ALA A 212 -2.03 23.20 28.01
CA ALA A 212 -0.76 23.36 28.72
C ALA A 212 -0.48 24.85 28.99
N CYS A 213 -0.56 25.71 27.97
CA CYS A 213 -0.41 27.16 28.11
C CYS A 213 -1.42 27.75 29.11
N TRP A 214 -2.67 27.31 29.05
CA TRP A 214 -3.69 27.74 29.99
C TRP A 214 -3.41 27.30 31.44
N THR A 215 -2.91 26.07 31.65
CA THR A 215 -2.52 25.59 32.99
C THR A 215 -1.34 26.36 33.55
N ILE A 216 -0.30 26.64 32.75
CA ILE A 216 0.85 27.46 33.16
C ILE A 216 0.39 28.87 33.56
N ARG A 217 -0.51 29.47 32.79
CA ARG A 217 -1.03 30.81 33.08
C ARG A 217 -1.85 30.85 34.39
N ARG A 218 -2.53 29.76 34.75
CA ARG A 218 -3.35 29.70 35.97
C ARG A 218 -2.53 29.34 37.22
N ASP A 219 -1.63 28.39 37.10
CA ASP A 219 -0.78 27.93 38.20
C ASP A 219 0.62 27.58 37.69
N PRO A 220 1.49 28.58 37.52
CA PRO A 220 2.81 28.36 36.93
C PRO A 220 3.69 27.49 37.81
N ARG A 221 3.55 27.54 39.14
CA ARG A 221 4.43 26.80 40.05
C ARG A 221 4.20 25.29 39.95
N ALA A 222 2.95 24.86 39.85
CA ALA A 222 2.61 23.45 39.69
C ALA A 222 2.74 22.97 38.24
N ALA A 223 2.29 23.76 37.27
CA ALA A 223 2.23 23.32 35.88
C ALA A 223 3.58 23.39 35.14
N LEU A 224 4.43 24.39 35.43
CA LEU A 224 5.65 24.63 34.63
C LEU A 224 6.61 23.42 34.63
N PRO A 225 6.95 22.77 35.77
CA PRO A 225 7.88 21.65 35.75
C PRO A 225 7.41 20.49 34.88
N ARG A 226 6.13 20.11 34.96
CA ARG A 226 5.57 19.04 34.12
C ARG A 226 5.51 19.43 32.65
N GLN A 227 5.12 20.66 32.31
CA GLN A 227 5.06 21.08 30.91
C GLN A 227 6.47 21.22 30.31
N LEU A 228 7.46 21.63 31.10
CA LEU A 228 8.86 21.63 30.68
C LEU A 228 9.38 20.21 30.42
N ALA A 229 9.05 19.23 31.26
CA ALA A 229 9.44 17.84 31.03
C ALA A 229 8.84 17.27 29.73
N THR A 230 7.54 17.54 29.49
CA THR A 230 6.87 17.19 28.23
C THR A 230 7.53 17.89 27.04
N ALA A 231 7.77 19.20 27.14
CA ALA A 231 8.35 20.00 26.07
C ALA A 231 9.78 19.59 25.76
N ALA A 232 10.61 19.30 26.76
CA ALA A 232 12.00 18.90 26.57
C ALA A 232 12.13 17.63 25.73
N LEU A 233 11.38 16.57 26.07
CA LEU A 233 11.42 15.33 25.29
C LEU A 233 10.65 15.42 23.97
N GLY A 234 9.59 16.22 23.91
CA GLY A 234 8.92 16.52 22.63
C GLY A 234 9.86 17.21 21.64
N LEU A 235 10.58 18.23 22.10
CA LEU A 235 11.57 18.96 21.30
C LEU A 235 12.79 18.10 20.96
N ALA A 236 13.17 17.14 21.82
CA ALA A 236 14.20 16.16 21.47
C ALA A 236 13.75 15.28 20.28
N GLY A 237 12.48 14.87 20.22
CA GLY A 237 11.92 14.17 19.06
C GLY A 237 11.89 15.04 17.79
N VAL A 238 11.56 16.33 17.92
CA VAL A 238 11.66 17.29 16.80
C VAL A 238 13.11 17.42 16.33
N ALA A 239 14.05 17.59 17.24
CA ALA A 239 15.48 17.68 16.91
C ALA A 239 15.99 16.41 16.22
N LEU A 240 15.53 15.23 16.64
CA LEU A 240 15.84 13.96 15.98
C LEU A 240 15.28 13.93 14.55
N ALA A 241 14.04 14.36 14.34
CA ALA A 241 13.44 14.44 13.01
C ALA A 241 14.21 15.39 12.07
N LEU A 242 14.58 16.57 12.57
CA LEU A 242 15.37 17.53 11.80
C LEU A 242 16.79 17.02 11.52
N SER A 243 17.39 16.29 12.46
CA SER A 243 18.71 15.67 12.27
C SER A 243 18.65 14.56 11.21
N TYR A 244 17.61 13.75 11.23
CA TYR A 244 17.35 12.75 10.19
C TYR A 244 17.21 13.40 8.81
N ASN A 245 16.41 14.47 8.70
CA ASN A 245 16.28 15.22 7.45
C ASN A 245 17.63 15.78 6.98
N ALA A 246 18.43 16.38 7.88
CA ALA A 246 19.74 16.90 7.52
C ALA A 246 20.69 15.83 6.97
N VAL A 247 20.59 14.59 7.46
CA VAL A 247 21.37 13.44 6.97
C VAL A 247 20.85 12.96 5.62
N VAL A 248 19.53 12.76 5.50
CA VAL A 248 18.92 12.06 4.36
C VAL A 248 18.67 12.98 3.16
N THR A 249 18.27 14.22 3.37
CA THR A 249 17.94 15.18 2.30
C THR A 249 18.99 16.29 2.14
N GLY A 250 20.03 16.28 2.97
CA GLY A 250 21.03 17.35 3.04
C GLY A 250 20.54 18.65 3.69
N SER A 251 19.27 18.73 4.13
CA SER A 251 18.72 19.93 4.77
C SER A 251 17.77 19.59 5.92
N PRO A 252 17.95 20.17 7.12
CA PRO A 252 17.10 19.87 8.27
C PRO A 252 15.62 20.21 8.05
N LEU A 253 15.34 21.19 7.19
CA LEU A 253 13.99 21.71 6.95
C LEU A 253 13.30 21.11 5.72
N VAL A 254 13.99 20.27 4.95
CA VAL A 254 13.40 19.57 3.81
C VAL A 254 13.11 18.14 4.25
N PHE A 255 11.84 17.82 4.45
CA PHE A 255 11.43 16.46 4.78
C PHE A 255 11.52 15.57 3.53
N PRO A 256 11.80 14.25 3.66
CA PRO A 256 11.95 13.36 2.51
C PRO A 256 10.75 13.38 1.56
N TYR A 257 9.53 13.53 2.08
CA TYR A 257 8.34 13.64 1.24
C TYR A 257 8.32 14.91 0.36
N GLN A 258 8.88 16.02 0.87
CA GLN A 258 9.02 17.27 0.13
C GLN A 258 10.17 17.19 -0.89
N ALA A 259 11.25 16.47 -0.56
CA ALA A 259 12.32 16.19 -1.52
C ALA A 259 11.80 15.35 -2.70
N PHE A 260 10.93 14.37 -2.43
CA PHE A 260 10.30 13.55 -3.47
C PHE A 260 9.32 14.34 -4.35
N ALA A 261 8.41 15.11 -3.73
CA ALA A 261 7.41 15.90 -4.42
C ALA A 261 7.23 17.26 -3.71
N PRO A 262 7.91 18.33 -4.16
CA PRO A 262 7.89 19.62 -3.49
C PRO A 262 6.49 20.25 -3.34
N LEU A 263 5.57 19.92 -4.25
CA LEU A 263 4.20 20.43 -4.27
C LEU A 263 3.19 19.52 -3.57
N ASP A 264 3.60 18.35 -3.04
CA ASP A 264 2.74 17.40 -2.29
C ASP A 264 2.53 17.81 -0.80
N GLY A 265 2.86 19.06 -0.46
CA GLY A 265 2.70 19.61 0.90
C GLY A 265 1.30 20.12 1.22
N PRO A 266 1.03 20.43 2.50
CA PRO A 266 -0.20 21.13 2.88
C PRO A 266 -0.22 22.57 2.34
N GLY A 267 -1.41 23.05 2.04
CA GLY A 267 -1.71 24.42 1.62
C GLY A 267 -2.56 24.48 0.35
N PHE A 268 -2.97 25.69 -0.02
CA PHE A 268 -3.72 25.95 -1.26
C PHE A 268 -2.79 26.26 -2.43
N GLY A 269 -3.36 26.34 -3.63
CA GLY A 269 -2.65 26.63 -4.89
C GLY A 269 -2.37 25.38 -5.71
N HIS A 270 -1.49 25.50 -6.69
CA HIS A 270 -1.08 24.38 -7.53
C HIS A 270 -0.39 23.30 -6.70
N ARG A 271 -0.89 22.07 -6.80
CA ARG A 271 -0.40 20.86 -6.12
C ARG A 271 -0.13 19.80 -7.15
N GLU A 272 0.93 19.03 -6.95
CA GLU A 272 1.36 18.01 -7.88
C GLU A 272 2.09 16.87 -7.17
N ILE A 273 1.85 15.65 -7.63
CA ILE A 273 2.68 14.47 -7.37
C ILE A 273 2.60 13.50 -8.55
N LEU A 274 3.77 13.11 -9.10
CA LEU A 274 3.88 12.11 -10.16
C LEU A 274 2.91 12.31 -11.34
N GLY A 275 2.84 13.54 -11.88
CA GLY A 275 1.97 13.88 -13.00
C GLY A 275 0.48 14.00 -12.65
N HIS A 276 0.08 13.75 -11.40
CA HIS A 276 -1.24 14.11 -10.88
C HIS A 276 -1.18 15.53 -10.30
N GLU A 277 -1.82 16.48 -10.99
CA GLU A 277 -1.85 17.88 -10.61
C GLU A 277 -3.27 18.42 -10.41
N ALA A 278 -3.41 19.40 -9.52
CA ALA A 278 -4.65 20.14 -9.32
C ALA A 278 -4.38 21.54 -8.73
N ASP A 279 -5.20 22.51 -9.11
CA ASP A 279 -5.31 23.77 -8.37
C ASP A 279 -6.18 23.56 -7.13
N TYR A 280 -5.52 23.33 -5.99
CA TYR A 280 -6.20 23.08 -4.72
C TYR A 280 -6.75 24.38 -4.12
N THR A 281 -7.94 24.76 -4.58
CA THR A 281 -8.69 25.93 -4.12
C THR A 281 -9.37 25.67 -2.77
N VAL A 282 -9.77 26.75 -2.08
CA VAL A 282 -10.56 26.64 -0.83
C VAL A 282 -11.89 25.92 -1.07
N GLU A 283 -12.53 26.13 -2.23
CA GLU A 283 -13.78 25.45 -2.57
C GLU A 283 -13.58 23.94 -2.74
N LEU A 284 -12.57 23.54 -3.52
CA LEU A 284 -12.22 22.13 -3.70
C LEU A 284 -11.87 21.49 -2.36
N ALA A 285 -11.07 22.16 -1.54
CA ALA A 285 -10.68 21.69 -0.22
C ALA A 285 -11.87 21.44 0.70
N LEU A 286 -12.80 22.38 0.78
CA LEU A 286 -14.01 22.24 1.60
C LEU A 286 -14.93 21.13 1.06
N ARG A 287 -15.07 21.01 -0.27
CA ARG A 287 -15.87 19.95 -0.90
C ARG A 287 -15.28 18.57 -0.63
N SER A 288 -13.98 18.37 -0.86
CA SER A 288 -13.29 17.11 -0.57
C SER A 288 -13.39 16.74 0.90
N ASN A 289 -13.10 17.69 1.81
CA ASN A 289 -13.16 17.43 3.24
C ASN A 289 -14.59 17.09 3.70
N ALA A 290 -15.63 17.73 3.13
CA ALA A 290 -17.02 17.39 3.43
C ALA A 290 -17.41 15.98 2.97
N LEU A 291 -16.94 15.55 1.79
CA LEU A 291 -17.17 14.19 1.29
C LEU A 291 -16.47 13.14 2.15
N VAL A 292 -15.21 13.38 2.51
CA VAL A 292 -14.42 12.52 3.41
C VAL A 292 -15.09 12.40 4.79
N LEU A 293 -15.52 13.51 5.38
CA LEU A 293 -16.22 13.50 6.68
C LEU A 293 -17.60 12.86 6.63
N ARG A 294 -18.30 12.99 5.50
CA ARG A 294 -19.56 12.29 5.29
C ARG A 294 -19.32 10.79 5.30
N SER A 295 -18.40 10.30 4.48
CA SER A 295 -18.05 8.87 4.44
C SER A 295 -17.59 8.39 5.83
N PHE A 296 -16.72 9.15 6.52
CA PHE A 296 -16.31 8.87 7.90
C PHE A 296 -17.50 8.62 8.82
N ALA A 297 -18.44 9.57 8.87
CA ALA A 297 -19.56 9.55 9.79
C ALA A 297 -20.67 8.56 9.40
N THR A 298 -20.77 8.15 8.13
CA THR A 298 -21.83 7.25 7.66
C THR A 298 -21.41 5.79 7.55
N GLU A 299 -20.15 5.51 7.21
CA GLU A 299 -19.74 4.19 6.72
C GLU A 299 -18.52 3.59 7.44
N TRP A 300 -17.74 4.41 8.15
CA TRP A 300 -16.40 4.03 8.62
C TRP A 300 -16.23 4.01 10.15
N ILE A 301 -17.25 4.44 10.89
CA ILE A 301 -17.33 4.31 12.35
C ILE A 301 -18.39 3.30 12.79
N ALA A 302 -18.25 2.76 14.00
CA ALA A 302 -19.23 1.84 14.57
C ALA A 302 -20.65 2.44 14.60
N GLY A 303 -21.59 1.75 13.94
CA GLY A 303 -22.98 2.19 13.79
C GLY A 303 -23.20 3.27 12.74
N GLY A 304 -22.17 3.64 11.98
CA GLY A 304 -22.24 4.68 10.95
C GLY A 304 -22.91 5.95 11.47
N PHE A 305 -23.92 6.42 10.75
CA PHE A 305 -24.68 7.62 11.11
C PHE A 305 -25.26 7.57 12.54
N LEU A 306 -25.71 6.40 13.02
CA LEU A 306 -26.23 6.25 14.39
C LEU A 306 -25.12 6.43 15.44
N GLY A 307 -23.90 5.98 15.13
CA GLY A 307 -22.71 6.21 15.94
C GLY A 307 -22.37 7.70 16.03
N ALA A 308 -22.37 8.40 14.88
CA ALA A 308 -22.16 9.84 14.83
C ALA A 308 -23.23 10.62 15.61
N ALA A 309 -24.50 10.23 15.49
CA ALA A 309 -25.60 10.83 16.24
C ALA A 309 -25.45 10.60 17.76
N ALA A 310 -25.05 9.38 18.17
CA ALA A 310 -24.75 9.09 19.57
C ALA A 310 -23.59 9.96 20.08
N ALA A 311 -22.55 10.19 19.27
CA ALA A 311 -21.45 11.08 19.62
C ALA A 311 -21.91 12.52 19.82
N ALA A 312 -22.75 13.05 18.92
CA ALA A 312 -23.34 14.38 19.06
C ALA A 312 -24.19 14.51 20.33
N VAL A 313 -25.03 13.50 20.64
CA VAL A 313 -25.82 13.46 21.89
C VAL A 313 -24.90 13.42 23.12
N GLY A 314 -23.84 12.63 23.08
CA GLY A 314 -22.87 12.52 24.16
C GLY A 314 -22.11 13.82 24.41
N PHE A 315 -21.69 14.50 23.34
CA PHE A 315 -21.08 15.82 23.41
C PHE A 315 -22.04 16.84 24.04
N ALA A 316 -23.27 16.96 23.52
CA ALA A 316 -24.28 17.87 24.05
C ALA A 316 -24.61 17.59 25.52
N ALA A 317 -24.72 16.32 25.91
CA ALA A 317 -24.95 15.91 27.28
C ALA A 317 -23.78 16.27 28.21
N THR A 318 -22.55 16.23 27.70
CA THR A 318 -21.34 16.61 28.46
C THR A 318 -21.27 18.12 28.63
N VAL A 319 -21.51 18.90 27.57
CA VAL A 319 -21.60 20.36 27.61
C VAL A 319 -22.64 20.83 28.63
N ARG A 320 -23.84 20.24 28.61
CA ARG A 320 -24.91 20.57 29.57
C ARG A 320 -24.56 20.28 31.03
N ARG A 321 -23.63 19.36 31.29
CA ARG A 321 -23.15 19.04 32.64
C ARG A 321 -21.94 19.89 33.07
N GLY A 322 -21.42 20.72 32.17
CA GLY A 322 -20.15 21.43 32.34
C GLY A 322 -18.98 20.57 31.88
N LEU A 323 -18.31 20.98 30.79
CA LEU A 323 -17.11 20.33 30.29
C LEU A 323 -15.96 20.50 31.28
N SER A 324 -15.36 19.38 31.70
CA SER A 324 -14.07 19.44 32.38
C SER A 324 -12.97 19.81 31.38
N PRO A 325 -11.83 20.38 31.83
CA PRO A 325 -10.71 20.72 30.93
C PRO A 325 -10.24 19.55 30.06
N ARG A 326 -10.15 18.33 30.63
CA ARG A 326 -9.76 17.12 29.88
C ARG A 326 -10.77 16.72 28.82
N GLN A 327 -12.06 16.84 29.12
CA GLN A 327 -13.12 16.58 28.16
C GLN A 327 -13.12 17.61 27.04
N ALA A 328 -12.84 18.88 27.36
CA ALA A 328 -12.71 19.95 26.37
C ALA A 328 -11.51 19.71 25.44
N VAL A 329 -10.35 19.31 25.98
CA VAL A 329 -9.16 18.95 25.18
C VAL A 329 -9.48 17.79 24.24
N LEU A 330 -10.08 16.72 24.74
CA LEU A 330 -10.44 15.56 23.93
C LEU A 330 -11.47 15.93 22.85
N ALA A 331 -12.48 16.76 23.17
CA ALA A 331 -13.43 17.26 22.18
C ALA A 331 -12.76 18.12 21.10
N ALA A 332 -11.79 18.94 21.48
CA ALA A 332 -11.11 19.87 20.58
C ALA A 332 -10.15 19.18 19.59
N VAL A 333 -9.80 17.91 19.79
CA VAL A 333 -9.08 17.12 18.79
C VAL A 333 -9.88 17.03 17.48
N ALA A 334 -11.20 16.83 17.57
CA ALA A 334 -12.05 16.70 16.39
C ALA A 334 -12.01 17.93 15.46
N PRO A 335 -12.34 19.16 15.91
CA PRO A 335 -12.22 20.34 15.06
C PRO A 335 -10.77 20.64 14.66
N SER A 336 -9.76 20.32 15.48
CA SER A 336 -8.35 20.51 15.11
C SER A 336 -7.97 19.67 13.90
N VAL A 337 -8.31 18.37 13.92
CA VAL A 337 -8.07 17.45 12.80
C VAL A 337 -8.91 17.83 11.58
N VAL A 338 -10.20 18.15 11.76
CA VAL A 338 -11.11 18.53 10.67
C VAL A 338 -10.65 19.80 9.95
N VAL A 339 -10.33 20.86 10.71
CA VAL A 339 -9.91 22.14 10.14
C VAL A 339 -8.51 22.04 9.54
N GLY A 340 -7.59 21.33 10.19
CA GLY A 340 -6.26 21.09 9.64
C GLY A 340 -6.30 20.31 8.32
N ASN A 341 -7.18 19.32 8.20
CA ASN A 341 -7.31 18.54 6.97
C ASN A 341 -7.87 19.33 5.77
N VAL A 342 -8.49 20.50 5.98
CA VAL A 342 -8.85 21.41 4.88
C VAL A 342 -7.62 21.91 4.13
N PHE A 343 -6.47 22.04 4.78
CA PHE A 343 -5.22 22.43 4.11
C PHE A 343 -4.53 21.23 3.45
N PHE A 344 -5.02 20.01 3.62
CA PHE A 344 -4.34 18.81 3.19
C PHE A 344 -5.00 18.21 1.95
N TRP A 345 -4.39 18.48 0.80
CA TRP A 345 -4.90 18.06 -0.51
C TRP A 345 -4.96 16.54 -0.71
N GLY A 346 -4.25 15.77 0.11
CA GLY A 346 -4.39 14.30 0.13
C GLY A 346 -5.85 13.83 0.31
N ASN A 347 -6.73 14.62 0.94
CA ASN A 347 -8.16 14.32 1.00
C ASN A 347 -8.85 14.32 -0.37
N PHE A 348 -8.37 15.11 -1.33
CA PHE A 348 -8.79 15.04 -2.71
C PHE A 348 -8.20 13.79 -3.39
N ASN A 349 -6.90 13.53 -3.22
CA ASN A 349 -6.20 12.41 -3.86
C ASN A 349 -6.85 11.04 -3.55
N ILE A 350 -7.34 10.85 -2.32
CA ILE A 350 -7.97 9.57 -1.92
C ILE A 350 -9.38 9.38 -2.46
N LEU A 351 -10.06 10.46 -2.84
CA LEU A 351 -11.43 10.39 -3.38
C LEU A 351 -11.44 9.99 -4.86
N GLY A 352 -10.30 10.05 -5.57
CA GLY A 352 -10.27 9.84 -7.02
C GLY A 352 -11.14 10.87 -7.75
N ALA A 353 -11.94 10.42 -8.71
CA ALA A 353 -12.94 11.26 -9.37
C ALA A 353 -14.12 11.53 -8.43
N LEU A 354 -14.28 12.79 -8.01
CA LEU A 354 -15.31 13.22 -7.06
C LEU A 354 -16.75 12.93 -7.49
N GLU A 355 -16.99 12.81 -8.80
CA GLU A 355 -18.30 12.52 -9.39
C GLU A 355 -18.62 11.03 -9.45
N VAL A 356 -17.64 10.14 -9.24
CA VAL A 356 -17.79 8.69 -9.36
C VAL A 356 -17.90 8.06 -7.98
N ALA A 357 -19.07 7.50 -7.67
CA ALA A 357 -19.27 6.81 -6.40
C ALA A 357 -18.43 5.52 -6.34
N GLY A 358 -17.68 5.34 -5.26
CA GLY A 358 -16.84 4.16 -5.06
C GLY A 358 -15.49 4.21 -5.80
N ASP A 359 -15.11 5.37 -6.32
CA ASP A 359 -13.78 5.60 -6.88
C ASP A 359 -12.77 6.01 -5.78
N GLY A 360 -11.49 5.97 -6.12
CA GLY A 360 -10.38 6.32 -5.25
C GLY A 360 -10.10 5.32 -4.13
N LEU A 361 -8.95 5.51 -3.47
CA LEU A 361 -8.55 4.65 -2.34
C LEU A 361 -9.51 4.73 -1.15
N ILE A 362 -10.33 5.79 -1.04
CA ILE A 362 -11.35 5.90 0.00
C ILE A 362 -12.36 4.76 -0.05
N ALA A 363 -12.61 4.18 -1.23
CA ALA A 363 -13.58 3.10 -1.41
C ALA A 363 -13.13 1.80 -0.74
N THR A 364 -11.82 1.58 -0.60
CA THR A 364 -11.22 0.35 -0.03
C THR A 364 -10.60 0.58 1.35
N HIS A 365 -10.04 1.76 1.59
CA HIS A 365 -9.29 2.10 2.81
C HIS A 365 -10.02 3.11 3.70
N GLY A 366 -10.98 3.84 3.15
CA GLY A 366 -11.71 4.85 3.89
C GLY A 366 -10.91 6.12 4.15
N PRO A 367 -11.44 7.01 5.01
CA PRO A 367 -10.85 8.32 5.30
C PRO A 367 -9.67 8.22 6.27
N TYR A 368 -8.60 7.51 5.90
CA TYR A 368 -7.47 7.20 6.77
C TYR A 368 -6.69 8.43 7.29
N TYR A 369 -6.75 9.58 6.62
CA TYR A 369 -6.22 10.85 7.14
C TYR A 369 -6.98 11.38 8.37
N HIS A 370 -8.17 10.84 8.63
CA HIS A 370 -9.04 11.18 9.76
C HIS A 370 -9.07 10.10 10.85
N PHE A 371 -8.13 9.14 10.83
CA PHE A 371 -8.08 8.03 11.78
C PHE A 371 -8.11 8.49 13.26
N ASP A 372 -7.44 9.60 13.59
CA ASP A 372 -7.46 10.19 14.95
C ASP A 372 -8.87 10.64 15.41
N LEU A 373 -9.83 10.87 14.50
CA LEU A 373 -11.22 11.20 14.83
C LEU A 373 -11.97 10.04 15.50
N LEU A 374 -11.50 8.79 15.33
CA LEU A 374 -12.08 7.63 16.01
C LEU A 374 -12.14 7.84 17.53
N VAL A 375 -11.13 8.49 18.11
CA VAL A 375 -11.01 8.66 19.56
C VAL A 375 -12.10 9.59 20.13
N PRO A 376 -12.25 10.86 19.70
CA PRO A 376 -13.33 11.72 20.19
C PRO A 376 -14.71 11.16 19.84
N PHE A 377 -14.92 10.64 18.64
CA PHE A 377 -16.23 10.08 18.25
C PHE A 377 -16.61 8.87 19.10
N ALA A 378 -15.68 7.95 19.37
CA ALA A 378 -15.93 6.80 20.25
C ALA A 378 -16.15 7.23 21.71
N ALA A 379 -15.37 8.19 22.21
CA ALA A 379 -15.49 8.69 23.58
C ALA A 379 -16.87 9.32 23.82
N PHE A 380 -17.27 10.27 22.97
CA PHE A 380 -18.57 10.93 23.09
C PHE A 380 -19.71 9.99 22.68
N GLY A 381 -19.50 9.10 21.70
CA GLY A 381 -20.47 8.06 21.32
C GLY A 381 -20.81 7.15 22.48
N ALA A 382 -19.80 6.70 23.24
CA ALA A 382 -19.97 5.94 24.47
C ALA A 382 -20.76 6.72 25.53
N VAL A 383 -20.46 8.01 25.73
CA VAL A 383 -21.23 8.86 26.66
C VAL A 383 -22.69 8.98 26.22
N GLY A 384 -22.94 9.18 24.93
CA GLY A 384 -24.27 9.28 24.34
C GLY A 384 -25.07 7.99 24.53
N ALA A 385 -24.51 6.85 24.13
CA ALA A 385 -25.13 5.53 24.28
C ALA A 385 -25.47 5.23 25.75
N LEU A 386 -24.53 5.49 26.68
CA LEU A 386 -24.76 5.30 28.11
C LEU A 386 -25.81 6.27 28.67
N ALA A 387 -25.86 7.51 28.18
CA ALA A 387 -26.86 8.49 28.59
C ALA A 387 -28.28 8.09 28.11
N LEU A 388 -28.40 7.66 26.85
CA LEU A 388 -29.65 7.17 26.27
C LEU A 388 -30.15 5.92 27.02
N GLY A 389 -29.27 4.94 27.28
CA GLY A 389 -29.62 3.74 28.04
C GLY A 389 -30.10 4.04 29.46
N ARG A 390 -29.46 5.00 30.16
CA ARG A 390 -29.92 5.46 31.48
C ARG A 390 -31.26 6.20 31.40
N GLY A 391 -31.48 7.00 30.38
CA GLY A 391 -32.75 7.70 30.14
C GLY A 391 -33.89 6.70 29.91
N LEU A 392 -33.67 5.73 29.03
CA LEU A 392 -34.63 4.66 28.75
C LEU A 392 -34.96 3.86 30.02
N ARG A 393 -33.94 3.48 30.80
CA ARG A 393 -34.13 2.78 32.07
C ARG A 393 -34.98 3.58 33.05
N ARG A 394 -34.69 4.86 33.25
CA ARG A 394 -35.48 5.73 34.15
C ARG A 394 -36.94 5.84 33.71
N THR A 395 -37.20 5.91 32.40
CA THR A 395 -38.56 5.99 31.86
C THR A 395 -39.29 4.66 32.01
N ALA A 396 -38.63 3.53 31.74
CA ALA A 396 -39.17 2.20 31.92
C ALA A 396 -39.51 1.94 33.40
N ASP A 397 -38.58 2.23 34.32
CA ASP A 397 -38.78 2.07 35.77
C ASP A 397 -39.94 2.94 36.31
N ARG A 398 -40.26 4.07 35.64
CA ARG A 398 -41.39 4.95 36.01
C ARG A 398 -42.74 4.49 35.47
N ARG A 399 -42.76 3.77 34.34
CA ARG A 399 -43.99 3.47 33.58
C ARG A 399 -44.38 2.00 33.59
N LEU A 400 -43.47 1.10 33.93
CA LEU A 400 -43.63 -0.36 33.78
C LEU A 400 -43.31 -1.08 35.10
N THR A 401 -43.83 -2.30 35.25
CA THR A 401 -43.47 -3.17 36.38
C THR A 401 -42.00 -3.63 36.26
N PRO A 402 -41.31 -3.99 37.36
CA PRO A 402 -39.88 -4.31 37.32
C PRO A 402 -39.50 -5.45 36.38
N ARG A 403 -40.37 -6.44 36.19
CA ARG A 403 -40.15 -7.54 35.23
C ARG A 403 -40.28 -7.05 33.79
N VAL A 404 -41.31 -6.27 33.49
CA VAL A 404 -41.56 -5.71 32.15
C VAL A 404 -40.50 -4.66 31.80
N ALA A 405 -40.12 -3.78 32.72
CA ALA A 405 -39.05 -2.80 32.52
C ALA A 405 -37.71 -3.46 32.18
N ARG A 406 -37.34 -4.54 32.88
CA ARG A 406 -36.13 -5.33 32.57
C ARG A 406 -36.22 -5.98 31.19
N ALA A 407 -37.35 -6.61 30.87
CA ALA A 407 -37.57 -7.22 29.56
C ALA A 407 -37.50 -6.19 28.43
N THR A 408 -38.19 -5.05 28.57
CA THR A 408 -38.15 -3.93 27.61
C THR A 408 -36.74 -3.37 27.43
N LEU A 409 -35.95 -3.24 28.50
CA LEU A 409 -34.57 -2.77 28.40
C LEU A 409 -33.66 -3.76 27.68
N VAL A 410 -33.82 -5.06 27.95
CA VAL A 410 -33.07 -6.11 27.24
C VAL A 410 -33.44 -6.12 25.77
N VAL A 411 -34.75 -6.09 25.44
CA VAL A 411 -35.23 -6.02 24.06
C VAL A 411 -34.70 -4.77 23.35
N ALA A 412 -34.79 -3.59 23.98
CA ALA A 412 -34.29 -2.35 23.39
C ALA A 412 -32.77 -2.36 23.17
N LEU A 413 -32.00 -2.95 24.10
CA LEU A 413 -30.56 -3.15 23.93
C LEU A 413 -30.26 -4.11 22.78
N LEU A 414 -30.96 -5.23 22.69
CA LEU A 414 -30.80 -6.22 21.61
C LEU A 414 -31.17 -5.62 20.25
N VAL A 415 -32.29 -4.89 20.16
CA VAL A 415 -32.71 -4.22 18.91
C VAL A 415 -31.72 -3.12 18.52
N SER A 416 -31.24 -2.33 19.48
CA SER A 416 -30.23 -1.29 19.20
C SER A 416 -28.90 -1.91 18.77
N ALA A 417 -28.47 -2.98 19.43
CA ALA A 417 -27.26 -3.71 19.09
C ALA A 417 -27.38 -4.40 17.72
N LEU A 418 -28.55 -4.94 17.38
CA LEU A 418 -28.82 -5.53 16.06
C LEU A 418 -28.88 -4.46 14.97
N ALA A 419 -29.46 -3.29 15.23
CA ALA A 419 -29.51 -2.20 14.26
C ALA A 419 -28.11 -1.61 14.00
N VAL A 420 -27.37 -1.29 15.07
CA VAL A 420 -26.01 -0.76 15.00
C VAL A 420 -25.06 -1.81 14.43
N GLY A 421 -25.13 -3.03 14.95
CA GLY A 421 -24.30 -4.16 14.53
C GLY A 421 -24.60 -4.59 13.11
N GLY A 422 -25.86 -4.64 12.68
CA GLY A 422 -26.26 -4.98 11.32
C GLY A 422 -25.77 -3.97 10.29
N VAL A 423 -25.95 -2.66 10.54
CA VAL A 423 -25.42 -1.60 9.66
C VAL A 423 -23.89 -1.69 9.57
N THR A 424 -23.23 -1.87 10.70
CA THR A 424 -21.77 -1.99 10.74
C THR A 424 -21.30 -3.25 10.01
N ALA A 425 -21.96 -4.39 10.22
CA ALA A 425 -21.59 -5.65 9.61
C ALA A 425 -21.74 -5.62 8.09
N VAL A 426 -22.87 -5.15 7.56
CA VAL A 426 -23.09 -5.07 6.10
C VAL A 426 -22.08 -4.14 5.44
N THR A 427 -21.86 -2.96 6.02
CA THR A 427 -20.90 -1.99 5.47
C THR A 427 -19.45 -2.44 5.61
N PHE A 428 -19.15 -3.30 6.58
CA PHE A 428 -17.83 -3.89 6.77
C PHE A 428 -17.59 -5.06 5.80
N ASP A 429 -18.58 -5.92 5.59
CA ASP A 429 -18.52 -7.06 4.67
C ASP A 429 -18.20 -6.60 3.25
N GLU A 430 -18.92 -5.58 2.74
CA GLU A 430 -18.65 -5.00 1.41
C GLU A 430 -17.21 -4.48 1.27
N LYS A 431 -16.65 -3.89 2.33
CA LYS A 431 -15.28 -3.37 2.32
C LYS A 431 -14.24 -4.49 2.36
N VAL A 432 -14.51 -5.55 3.13
CA VAL A 432 -13.66 -6.73 3.17
C VAL A 432 -13.69 -7.45 1.82
N ASP A 433 -14.87 -7.65 1.24
CA ASP A 433 -15.05 -8.29 -0.07
C ASP A 433 -14.33 -7.53 -1.18
N ARG A 434 -14.40 -6.19 -1.18
CA ARG A 434 -13.68 -5.37 -2.18
C ARG A 434 -12.16 -5.55 -2.09
N ASN A 435 -11.62 -5.65 -0.89
CA ASN A 435 -10.19 -5.89 -0.70
C ASN A 435 -9.81 -7.37 -0.93
N ALA A 436 -10.70 -8.30 -0.62
CA ALA A 436 -10.50 -9.73 -0.89
C ALA A 436 -10.46 -10.01 -2.40
N ALA A 437 -11.33 -9.38 -3.20
CA ALA A 437 -11.32 -9.52 -4.67
C ALA A 437 -9.99 -9.08 -5.31
N VAL A 438 -9.34 -8.05 -4.74
CA VAL A 438 -7.99 -7.64 -5.14
C VAL A 438 -6.98 -8.73 -4.79
N THR A 439 -7.06 -9.26 -3.57
CA THR A 439 -6.20 -10.36 -3.11
C THR A 439 -6.36 -11.61 -3.97
N ASP A 440 -7.58 -11.97 -4.37
CA ASP A 440 -7.86 -13.11 -5.26
C ASP A 440 -7.23 -12.92 -6.65
N THR A 441 -7.07 -11.67 -7.09
CA THR A 441 -6.36 -11.36 -8.34
C THR A 441 -4.86 -11.48 -8.15
N TYR A 442 -4.33 -10.96 -7.04
CA TYR A 442 -2.90 -11.11 -6.71
C TYR A 442 -2.49 -12.56 -6.53
N ASP A 443 -3.28 -13.38 -5.83
CA ASP A 443 -3.05 -14.82 -5.63
C ASP A 443 -2.76 -15.49 -6.98
N ARG A 444 -3.73 -15.41 -7.89
CA ARG A 444 -3.63 -15.98 -9.24
C ARG A 444 -2.46 -15.45 -10.07
N VAL A 445 -2.17 -14.15 -9.96
CA VAL A 445 -1.13 -13.49 -10.78
C VAL A 445 0.27 -13.72 -10.19
N TYR A 446 0.38 -13.92 -8.89
CA TYR A 446 1.64 -14.11 -8.18
C TYR A 446 2.05 -15.57 -8.06
N ASP A 447 1.14 -16.53 -8.27
CA ASP A 447 1.44 -17.97 -8.28
C ASP A 447 2.78 -18.33 -8.96
N PRO A 448 3.12 -17.86 -10.19
CA PRO A 448 4.39 -18.22 -10.83
C PRO A 448 5.65 -17.66 -10.16
N LEU A 449 5.54 -16.58 -9.38
CA LEU A 449 6.64 -15.99 -8.62
C LEU A 449 6.85 -16.72 -7.29
N GLU A 450 5.77 -17.20 -6.68
CA GLU A 450 5.83 -17.97 -5.44
C GLU A 450 6.39 -19.38 -5.69
N ASP A 451 5.93 -20.04 -6.75
CA ASP A 451 6.37 -21.36 -7.20
C ASP A 451 7.69 -21.34 -8.00
N ALA A 452 8.34 -20.18 -8.10
CA ALA A 452 9.60 -20.04 -8.81
C ALA A 452 10.67 -21.01 -8.23
N PRO A 453 11.65 -21.45 -9.04
CA PRO A 453 12.72 -22.33 -8.55
C PRO A 453 13.51 -21.72 -7.38
N ASP A 454 14.08 -22.60 -6.55
CA ASP A 454 14.81 -22.23 -5.32
C ASP A 454 16.27 -21.80 -5.57
N ASP A 455 16.68 -21.58 -6.82
CA ASP A 455 18.02 -21.14 -7.17
C ASP A 455 18.24 -19.63 -7.01
N ARG A 456 19.51 -19.21 -6.96
CA ARG A 456 19.85 -17.78 -6.91
C ARG A 456 19.53 -17.17 -8.26
N SER A 457 18.61 -16.21 -8.26
CA SER A 457 18.05 -15.68 -9.50
C SER A 457 17.88 -14.17 -9.50
N VAL A 458 17.76 -13.62 -10.71
CA VAL A 458 17.27 -12.27 -10.98
C VAL A 458 15.95 -12.38 -11.71
N VAL A 459 14.93 -11.65 -11.26
CA VAL A 459 13.61 -11.60 -11.88
C VAL A 459 13.35 -10.20 -12.40
N PHE A 460 13.22 -10.07 -13.72
CA PHE A 460 12.77 -8.86 -14.39
C PHE A 460 11.27 -8.68 -14.18
N LEU A 461 10.88 -7.58 -13.54
CA LEU A 461 9.49 -7.21 -13.28
C LEU A 461 8.99 -6.18 -14.31
N PRO A 462 7.73 -6.30 -14.76
CA PRO A 462 7.11 -5.31 -15.63
C PRO A 462 6.72 -4.05 -14.86
N THR A 463 6.43 -2.97 -15.58
CA THR A 463 6.19 -1.62 -15.03
C THR A 463 4.77 -1.09 -15.33
N PRO A 464 3.68 -1.78 -14.91
CA PRO A 464 2.31 -1.37 -15.25
C PRO A 464 1.95 0.05 -14.77
N TYR A 465 2.61 0.53 -13.72
CA TYR A 465 2.39 1.85 -13.14
C TYR A 465 3.66 2.73 -13.19
N GLY A 466 4.46 2.56 -14.25
CA GLY A 466 5.70 3.29 -14.48
C GLY A 466 6.93 2.62 -13.86
N ASP A 467 8.08 3.27 -14.02
CA ASP A 467 9.42 2.71 -13.80
C ASP A 467 9.79 2.61 -12.31
N TRP A 468 9.06 1.75 -11.59
CA TRP A 468 9.17 1.58 -10.15
C TRP A 468 9.10 0.11 -9.75
N LEU A 469 10.07 -0.35 -8.96
CA LEU A 469 9.91 -1.58 -8.19
C LEU A 469 8.87 -1.37 -7.08
N ASN A 470 8.26 -2.46 -6.60
CA ASN A 470 7.25 -2.46 -5.54
C ASN A 470 5.94 -1.71 -5.89
N HIS A 471 5.77 -1.21 -7.13
CA HIS A 471 4.59 -0.51 -7.60
C HIS A 471 4.10 -1.16 -8.90
N PRO A 472 3.29 -2.24 -8.86
CA PRO A 472 2.45 -2.71 -7.75
C PRO A 472 2.98 -3.91 -6.96
N PHE A 473 4.15 -4.46 -7.31
CA PHE A 473 4.69 -5.73 -6.81
C PHE A 473 5.27 -5.67 -5.37
N GLN A 474 4.47 -5.23 -4.40
CA GLN A 474 4.92 -4.92 -3.03
C GLN A 474 5.53 -6.07 -2.23
N PRO A 475 5.08 -7.34 -2.35
CA PRO A 475 5.70 -8.46 -1.65
C PRO A 475 7.11 -8.79 -2.17
N PHE A 476 7.38 -8.48 -3.44
CA PHE A 476 8.61 -8.85 -4.15
C PHE A 476 9.63 -7.72 -4.06
N ARG A 477 10.30 -7.65 -2.91
CA ARG A 477 11.29 -6.64 -2.58
C ARG A 477 12.69 -7.22 -2.52
N ASN A 478 13.68 -6.36 -2.78
CA ASN A 478 15.08 -6.70 -2.60
C ASN A 478 15.50 -6.51 -1.15
N ASP A 479 16.38 -7.39 -0.68
CA ASP A 479 17.18 -7.14 0.51
C ASP A 479 18.00 -5.84 0.31
N PRO A 480 18.27 -5.05 1.36
CA PRO A 480 18.90 -3.74 1.21
C PRO A 480 20.29 -3.74 0.55
N ASP A 481 20.99 -4.87 0.55
CA ASP A 481 22.29 -5.08 -0.11
C ASP A 481 22.18 -5.61 -1.56
N PHE A 482 20.97 -5.90 -2.03
CA PHE A 482 20.68 -6.52 -3.32
C PHE A 482 21.36 -7.89 -3.55
N ASP A 483 21.71 -8.65 -2.50
CA ASP A 483 22.28 -10.00 -2.63
C ASP A 483 21.35 -11.15 -2.18
N GLY A 484 20.09 -10.84 -1.86
CA GLY A 484 19.08 -11.83 -1.48
C GLY A 484 18.92 -12.98 -2.48
N GLN A 485 18.26 -14.07 -2.07
CA GLN A 485 18.10 -15.29 -2.89
C GLN A 485 17.52 -14.98 -4.29
N ARG A 486 16.51 -14.10 -4.34
CA ARG A 486 15.92 -13.58 -5.56
C ARG A 486 16.10 -12.07 -5.56
N VAL A 487 16.62 -11.54 -6.66
CA VAL A 487 16.80 -10.10 -6.87
C VAL A 487 15.83 -9.65 -7.95
N TYR A 488 15.05 -8.63 -7.68
CA TYR A 488 14.08 -8.04 -8.59
C TYR A 488 14.67 -6.79 -9.24
N ALA A 489 14.56 -6.70 -10.56
CA ALA A 489 15.00 -5.55 -11.34
C ALA A 489 13.93 -5.18 -12.37
N LEU A 490 13.92 -3.93 -12.81
CA LEU A 490 13.15 -3.52 -13.96
C LEU A 490 13.85 -3.96 -15.26
N ASP A 491 13.07 -4.14 -16.34
CA ASP A 491 13.53 -4.76 -17.59
C ASP A 491 14.04 -3.75 -18.64
N GLU A 492 14.37 -2.51 -18.27
CA GLU A 492 14.86 -1.47 -19.21
C GLU A 492 16.38 -1.52 -19.44
N ARG A 493 17.16 -2.09 -18.50
CA ARG A 493 18.62 -2.28 -18.64
C ARG A 493 19.05 -3.74 -18.42
N PRO A 494 18.46 -4.71 -19.14
CA PRO A 494 18.59 -6.11 -18.79
C PRO A 494 20.01 -6.64 -18.95
N PHE A 495 20.78 -6.18 -19.95
CA PHE A 495 22.20 -6.56 -20.10
C PHE A 495 23.08 -6.06 -18.95
N ALA A 496 22.90 -4.81 -18.48
CA ALA A 496 23.67 -4.30 -17.35
C ALA A 496 23.37 -5.07 -16.07
N VAL A 497 22.11 -5.51 -15.90
CA VAL A 497 21.70 -6.36 -14.78
C VAL A 497 22.30 -7.77 -14.92
N ALA A 498 22.26 -8.37 -16.12
CA ALA A 498 22.87 -9.67 -16.39
C ALA A 498 24.39 -9.66 -16.13
N ASP A 499 25.10 -8.62 -16.59
CA ASP A 499 26.53 -8.42 -16.35
C ASP A 499 26.85 -8.25 -14.86
N THR A 500 25.93 -7.68 -14.08
CA THR A 500 26.07 -7.49 -12.62
C THR A 500 25.88 -8.81 -11.86
N TYR A 501 25.05 -9.71 -12.39
CA TYR A 501 24.69 -10.99 -11.77
C TYR A 501 24.97 -12.19 -12.68
N PRO A 502 26.22 -12.41 -13.13
CA PRO A 502 26.55 -13.43 -14.13
C PRO A 502 26.33 -14.86 -13.63
N ASP A 503 26.38 -15.08 -12.30
CA ASP A 503 26.22 -16.39 -11.66
C ASP A 503 24.76 -16.70 -11.26
N ARG A 504 23.79 -15.89 -11.68
CA ARG A 504 22.37 -16.04 -11.30
C ARG A 504 21.52 -16.41 -12.52
N SER A 505 20.55 -17.30 -12.31
CA SER A 505 19.55 -17.59 -13.34
C SER A 505 18.68 -16.36 -13.56
N LEU A 506 18.37 -16.05 -14.83
CA LEU A 506 17.54 -14.91 -15.18
C LEU A 506 16.12 -15.38 -15.48
N TYR A 507 15.14 -14.65 -14.96
CA TYR A 507 13.73 -14.86 -15.24
C TYR A 507 13.05 -13.54 -15.58
N ARG A 508 11.95 -13.62 -16.32
CA ARG A 508 11.08 -12.50 -16.64
C ARG A 508 9.66 -12.82 -16.21
N PHE A 509 9.10 -11.96 -15.37
CA PHE A 509 7.69 -12.03 -15.02
C PHE A 509 6.86 -11.30 -16.07
N ALA A 510 5.79 -11.94 -16.55
CA ALA A 510 4.91 -11.36 -17.55
C ALA A 510 3.45 -11.73 -17.26
N TYR A 511 2.51 -10.87 -17.63
CA TYR A 511 1.08 -11.06 -17.36
C TYR A 511 0.21 -10.72 -18.57
N ARG A 512 -1.06 -11.17 -18.51
CA ARG A 512 -2.06 -10.95 -19.56
C ARG A 512 -3.28 -10.18 -19.04
N GLY A 513 -3.59 -9.08 -19.72
CA GLY A 513 -4.66 -8.13 -19.40
C GLY A 513 -4.16 -6.92 -18.62
N ALA A 514 -4.89 -5.80 -18.71
CA ALA A 514 -4.51 -4.55 -18.05
C ALA A 514 -4.33 -4.72 -16.54
N TRP A 515 -3.38 -4.00 -15.95
CA TRP A 515 -3.18 -4.08 -14.51
C TRP A 515 -4.27 -3.31 -13.75
N SER A 516 -5.35 -4.00 -13.39
CA SER A 516 -6.49 -3.47 -12.63
C SER A 516 -7.06 -4.54 -11.69
N PRO A 517 -6.40 -4.79 -10.54
CA PRO A 517 -6.75 -5.90 -9.66
C PRO A 517 -8.19 -5.82 -9.14
N GLN A 518 -8.71 -4.60 -8.95
CA GLN A 518 -10.09 -4.36 -8.54
C GLN A 518 -11.13 -4.83 -9.59
N ALA A 519 -10.72 -4.92 -10.85
CA ALA A 519 -11.54 -5.40 -11.96
C ALA A 519 -11.27 -6.88 -12.29
N GLY A 520 -10.49 -7.61 -11.48
CA GLY A 520 -10.15 -9.00 -11.73
C GLY A 520 -9.10 -9.23 -12.83
N SER A 521 -8.29 -8.21 -13.12
CA SER A 521 -7.23 -8.22 -14.14
C SER A 521 -5.87 -7.83 -13.52
N PRO A 522 -4.73 -8.43 -13.90
CA PRO A 522 -4.55 -9.45 -14.94
C PRO A 522 -5.25 -10.78 -14.63
N HIS A 523 -5.55 -11.58 -15.65
CA HIS A 523 -6.23 -12.88 -15.47
C HIS A 523 -5.29 -14.07 -15.50
N ALA A 524 -4.07 -13.88 -16.01
CA ALA A 524 -3.04 -14.91 -16.07
C ALA A 524 -1.64 -14.28 -16.08
N SER A 525 -0.64 -15.05 -15.66
CA SER A 525 0.77 -14.66 -15.65
C SER A 525 1.68 -15.87 -15.90
N ARG A 526 2.97 -15.58 -16.13
CA ARG A 526 4.01 -16.59 -16.24
C ARG A 526 5.35 -16.05 -15.75
N LEU A 527 6.20 -16.96 -15.30
CA LEU A 527 7.62 -16.71 -15.09
C LEU A 527 8.40 -17.39 -16.22
N GLN A 528 9.00 -16.61 -17.10
CA GLN A 528 9.73 -17.08 -18.27
C GLN A 528 11.23 -17.13 -17.96
N PRO A 529 11.93 -18.27 -18.13
CA PRO A 529 13.39 -18.32 -18.11
C PRO A 529 13.98 -17.40 -19.19
N VAL A 530 15.07 -16.72 -18.86
CA VAL A 530 15.80 -15.84 -19.78
C VAL A 530 17.22 -16.37 -19.92
N ASP A 531 17.55 -16.82 -21.13
CA ASP A 531 18.89 -17.20 -21.52
C ASP A 531 19.64 -15.95 -21.98
N HIS A 532 20.93 -15.87 -21.63
CA HIS A 532 21.86 -14.88 -22.14
C HIS A 532 22.87 -15.60 -23.03
N VAL A 533 22.79 -15.36 -24.34
CA VAL A 533 23.68 -15.94 -25.34
C VAL A 533 24.58 -14.87 -25.92
N ALA A 534 25.81 -15.23 -26.24
CA ALA A 534 26.78 -14.36 -26.90
C ALA A 534 27.58 -15.15 -27.94
N GLY A 535 27.81 -14.56 -29.12
CA GLY A 535 28.59 -15.15 -30.21
C GLY A 535 28.83 -14.14 -31.34
N ASP A 536 29.45 -14.58 -32.44
CA ASP A 536 29.66 -13.72 -33.64
C ASP A 536 28.31 -13.39 -34.31
N ALA A 537 27.36 -14.31 -34.20
CA ALA A 537 25.96 -14.09 -34.51
C ALA A 537 25.06 -14.81 -33.50
N VAL A 538 23.82 -14.37 -33.39
CA VAL A 538 22.79 -15.02 -32.58
C VAL A 538 21.59 -15.36 -33.45
N ARG A 539 20.94 -16.50 -33.16
CA ARG A 539 19.78 -16.97 -33.91
C ARG A 539 18.62 -17.27 -32.98
N LEU A 540 17.48 -16.62 -33.25
CA LEU A 540 16.19 -16.93 -32.65
C LEU A 540 15.40 -17.81 -33.62
N ASN A 541 15.15 -19.07 -33.22
CA ASN A 541 14.18 -19.95 -33.86
C ASN A 541 12.82 -19.73 -33.18
N ALA A 542 11.84 -19.20 -33.91
CA ALA A 542 10.49 -18.98 -33.42
C ALA A 542 9.49 -19.79 -34.24
N THR A 543 8.73 -20.66 -33.59
CA THR A 543 7.60 -21.37 -34.20
C THR A 543 6.31 -20.84 -33.62
N VAL A 544 5.42 -20.36 -34.49
CA VAL A 544 4.09 -19.89 -34.14
C VAL A 544 3.05 -20.70 -34.87
N ALA A 545 1.95 -21.01 -34.19
CA ALA A 545 0.86 -21.71 -34.84
C ALA A 545 -0.10 -20.72 -35.54
N VAL A 546 -0.32 -20.96 -36.84
CA VAL A 546 -1.24 -20.21 -37.70
C VAL A 546 -2.43 -21.12 -38.00
N PRO A 547 -3.62 -20.84 -37.48
CA PRO A 547 -4.77 -21.72 -37.64
C PRO A 547 -5.26 -21.81 -39.08
N ASP A 548 -5.80 -22.97 -39.44
CA ASP A 548 -6.29 -23.28 -40.79
C ASP A 548 -7.36 -22.32 -41.33
N ALA A 549 -8.09 -21.66 -40.44
CA ALA A 549 -9.09 -20.66 -40.79
C ALA A 549 -8.51 -19.27 -41.13
N ALA A 550 -7.19 -19.08 -41.04
CA ALA A 550 -6.53 -17.84 -41.40
C ALA A 550 -6.47 -17.65 -42.94
N SER A 551 -6.68 -16.43 -43.41
CA SER A 551 -6.52 -16.05 -44.82
C SER A 551 -5.06 -15.83 -45.23
N GLY A 552 -4.16 -15.68 -44.25
CA GLY A 552 -2.73 -15.53 -44.45
C GLY A 552 -2.02 -15.04 -43.20
N ALA A 553 -0.69 -14.97 -43.28
CA ALA A 553 0.15 -14.38 -42.24
C ALA A 553 1.09 -13.33 -42.86
N THR A 554 1.31 -12.25 -42.14
CA THR A 554 2.26 -11.19 -42.51
C THR A 554 3.35 -11.15 -41.46
N VAL A 555 4.60 -11.34 -41.89
CA VAL A 555 5.78 -11.30 -41.04
C VAL A 555 6.45 -9.95 -41.24
N THR A 556 6.64 -9.21 -40.15
CA THR A 556 7.32 -7.91 -40.15
C THR A 556 8.47 -7.96 -39.16
N VAL A 557 9.66 -7.53 -39.60
CA VAL A 557 10.82 -7.32 -38.72
C VAL A 557 11.14 -5.84 -38.69
N THR A 558 11.40 -5.34 -37.48
CA THR A 558 11.80 -3.96 -37.24
C THR A 558 13.11 -3.97 -36.45
N ALA A 559 14.11 -3.26 -36.96
CA ALA A 559 15.40 -3.06 -36.32
C ALA A 559 15.95 -1.67 -36.70
N ALA A 560 16.65 -1.04 -35.76
CA ALA A 560 17.08 0.35 -35.78
C ALA A 560 15.95 1.29 -36.25
N ASN A 561 16.11 1.92 -37.42
CA ASN A 561 15.11 2.82 -38.02
C ASN A 561 14.41 2.20 -39.24
N GLY A 562 14.60 0.91 -39.48
CA GLY A 562 14.08 0.18 -40.64
C GLY A 562 13.03 -0.85 -40.25
N SER A 563 12.12 -1.12 -41.19
CA SER A 563 11.20 -2.25 -41.09
C SER A 563 11.05 -2.89 -42.46
N ASP A 564 10.99 -4.22 -42.51
CA ASP A 564 10.68 -4.96 -43.73
C ASP A 564 9.60 -6.01 -43.47
N THR A 565 8.84 -6.34 -44.52
CA THR A 565 7.60 -7.10 -44.41
C THR A 565 7.49 -8.15 -45.52
N ALA A 566 7.29 -9.40 -45.13
CA ALA A 566 6.95 -10.51 -46.02
C ALA A 566 5.50 -10.96 -45.80
N VAL A 567 4.81 -11.36 -46.87
CA VAL A 567 3.42 -11.84 -46.83
C VAL A 567 3.37 -13.29 -47.28
N ALA A 568 2.88 -14.17 -46.40
CA ALA A 568 2.59 -15.56 -46.72
C ALA A 568 1.08 -15.78 -46.88
N SER A 569 0.63 -15.77 -48.13
CA SER A 569 -0.79 -15.92 -48.51
C SER A 569 -1.39 -17.31 -48.26
N ASN A 570 -0.56 -18.33 -47.98
CA ASN A 570 -0.97 -19.72 -47.76
C ASN A 570 -0.37 -20.31 -46.46
N ALA A 571 -0.04 -19.48 -45.47
CA ALA A 571 0.46 -19.98 -44.19
C ALA A 571 -0.68 -20.65 -43.39
N SER A 572 -0.60 -21.96 -43.19
CA SER A 572 -1.44 -22.71 -42.27
C SER A 572 -0.61 -23.74 -41.49
N GLY A 573 -0.99 -24.01 -40.26
CA GLY A 573 -0.25 -24.86 -39.33
C GLY A 573 0.95 -24.17 -38.67
N PRO A 574 1.92 -24.95 -38.14
CA PRO A 574 3.12 -24.44 -37.52
C PRO A 574 3.99 -23.67 -38.53
N THR A 575 4.15 -22.36 -38.30
CA THR A 575 5.01 -21.47 -39.09
C THR A 575 6.30 -21.23 -38.33
N SER A 576 7.44 -21.62 -38.91
CA SER A 576 8.76 -21.48 -38.28
C SER A 576 9.55 -20.37 -38.96
N LEU A 577 10.10 -19.49 -38.14
CA LEU A 577 10.87 -18.31 -38.52
C LEU A 577 12.23 -18.38 -37.83
N ARG A 578 13.29 -18.08 -38.57
CA ARG A 578 14.66 -17.97 -38.08
C ARG A 578 15.09 -16.52 -38.22
N VAL A 579 15.31 -15.84 -37.10
CA VAL A 579 15.86 -14.49 -37.06
C VAL A 579 17.34 -14.63 -36.72
N THR A 580 18.22 -14.25 -37.63
CA THR A 580 19.68 -14.25 -37.39
C THR A 580 20.15 -12.81 -37.28
N VAL A 581 20.80 -12.47 -36.17
CA VAL A 581 21.33 -11.15 -35.86
C VAL A 581 22.86 -11.25 -35.81
N THR A 582 23.51 -10.38 -36.56
CA THR A 582 24.97 -10.17 -36.61
C THR A 582 25.27 -8.79 -36.01
N ASP A 583 26.54 -8.45 -35.84
CA ASP A 583 27.01 -7.15 -35.37
C ASP A 583 26.45 -5.98 -36.20
N ASP A 584 26.29 -6.18 -37.51
CA ASP A 584 25.82 -5.15 -38.44
C ASP A 584 24.36 -5.31 -38.86
N THR A 585 23.82 -6.54 -38.93
CA THR A 585 22.55 -6.79 -39.62
C THR A 585 21.65 -7.85 -38.99
N VAL A 586 20.33 -7.73 -39.23
CA VAL A 586 19.34 -8.79 -38.98
C VAL A 586 18.73 -9.32 -40.28
N ARG A 587 18.51 -10.64 -40.34
CA ARG A 587 17.81 -11.34 -41.42
C ARG A 587 16.74 -12.29 -40.87
N VAL A 588 15.62 -12.42 -41.58
CA VAL A 588 14.54 -13.34 -41.21
C VAL A 588 14.25 -14.30 -42.36
N GLN A 589 14.31 -15.60 -42.08
CA GLN A 589 14.04 -16.68 -43.05
C GLN A 589 13.00 -17.65 -42.50
N GLY A 590 12.14 -18.23 -43.33
CA GLY A 590 11.23 -19.28 -42.84
C GLY A 590 10.02 -19.60 -43.72
N THR A 591 9.17 -20.49 -43.21
CA THR A 591 7.97 -20.97 -43.93
C THR A 591 6.87 -19.92 -44.06
N GLY A 592 6.98 -18.81 -43.33
CA GLY A 592 6.09 -17.64 -43.38
C GLY A 592 6.51 -16.55 -44.37
N GLY A 593 7.50 -16.83 -45.23
CA GLY A 593 8.09 -15.88 -46.16
C GLY A 593 9.43 -15.36 -45.67
N ASP A 594 10.40 -15.26 -46.59
CA ASP A 594 11.71 -14.69 -46.32
C ASP A 594 11.63 -13.17 -46.41
N VAL A 595 12.24 -12.49 -45.44
CA VAL A 595 12.43 -11.05 -45.48
C VAL A 595 13.82 -10.83 -46.07
N ASP A 596 13.86 -10.54 -47.38
CA ASP A 596 15.11 -10.48 -48.17
C ASP A 596 16.02 -9.30 -47.79
N ALA A 597 15.51 -8.26 -47.11
CA ALA A 597 16.33 -7.11 -46.75
C ALA A 597 17.11 -7.32 -45.44
N SER A 598 18.43 -7.21 -45.53
CA SER A 598 19.33 -7.04 -44.37
C SER A 598 19.05 -5.67 -43.73
N LEU A 599 18.45 -5.65 -42.54
CA LEU A 599 18.24 -4.40 -41.79
C LEU A 599 19.44 -4.14 -40.88
N PRO A 600 19.87 -2.87 -40.73
CA PRO A 600 20.96 -2.53 -39.80
C PRO A 600 20.52 -2.74 -38.35
N VAL A 601 21.47 -3.10 -37.49
CA VAL A 601 21.28 -3.27 -36.04
C VAL A 601 22.05 -2.17 -35.31
N ALA A 602 21.45 -1.59 -34.27
CA ALA A 602 22.09 -0.61 -33.40
C ALA A 602 22.85 -1.28 -32.26
N ASP A 603 23.83 -0.58 -31.68
CA ASP A 603 24.68 -1.07 -30.58
C ASP A 603 23.89 -1.69 -29.42
N ARG A 604 22.68 -1.18 -29.16
CA ARG A 604 21.75 -1.73 -28.18
C ARG A 604 20.32 -1.39 -28.57
N GLU A 605 19.50 -2.40 -28.81
CA GLU A 605 18.09 -2.25 -29.17
C GLU A 605 17.25 -3.52 -28.91
N ASP A 606 15.93 -3.42 -29.12
CA ASP A 606 15.02 -4.57 -29.14
C ASP A 606 14.60 -4.86 -30.59
N VAL A 607 15.20 -5.89 -31.19
CA VAL A 607 14.79 -6.36 -32.53
C VAL A 607 13.40 -6.94 -32.43
N THR A 608 12.44 -6.36 -33.16
CA THR A 608 11.03 -6.73 -33.05
C THR A 608 10.58 -7.57 -34.24
N LEU A 609 10.14 -8.80 -34.00
CA LEU A 609 9.47 -9.66 -35.00
C LEU A 609 7.97 -9.70 -34.71
N THR A 610 7.15 -9.34 -35.70
CA THR A 610 5.68 -9.39 -35.62
C THR A 610 5.13 -10.34 -36.66
N VAL A 611 4.31 -11.32 -36.24
CA VAL A 611 3.55 -12.21 -37.12
C VAL A 611 2.07 -11.88 -36.98
N PHE A 612 1.54 -11.11 -37.93
CA PHE A 612 0.11 -10.79 -37.99
C PHE A 612 -0.64 -11.93 -38.67
N VAL A 613 -1.62 -12.52 -37.99
CA VAL A 613 -2.48 -13.59 -38.50
C VAL A 613 -3.84 -13.00 -38.86
N ASP A 614 -4.17 -13.02 -40.15
CA ASP A 614 -5.45 -12.53 -40.63
C ASP A 614 -6.51 -13.64 -40.56
N ARG A 615 -7.58 -13.42 -39.79
CA ARG A 615 -8.77 -14.29 -39.75
C ARG A 615 -10.04 -13.55 -40.15
N GLY A 616 -9.92 -12.35 -40.71
CA GLY A 616 -11.02 -11.46 -40.99
C GLY A 616 -11.41 -10.54 -39.82
N PRO A 617 -12.49 -9.75 -40.00
CA PRO A 617 -12.83 -8.67 -39.08
C PRO A 617 -13.10 -9.15 -37.65
N GLY A 618 -12.32 -8.65 -36.69
CA GLY A 618 -12.51 -8.88 -35.25
C GLY A 618 -11.94 -10.19 -34.70
N SER A 619 -11.31 -11.01 -35.53
CA SER A 619 -10.71 -12.31 -35.16
C SER A 619 -9.21 -12.39 -35.44
N SER A 620 -8.64 -11.42 -36.15
CA SER A 620 -7.19 -11.31 -36.40
C SER A 620 -6.42 -10.94 -35.13
N PHE A 621 -5.17 -11.36 -35.05
CA PHE A 621 -4.30 -11.15 -33.90
C PHE A 621 -2.84 -11.17 -34.34
N SER A 622 -1.92 -10.76 -33.47
CA SER A 622 -0.49 -10.72 -33.78
C SER A 622 0.32 -11.43 -32.71
N TYR A 623 1.31 -12.21 -33.13
CA TYR A 623 2.42 -12.58 -32.26
C TYR A 623 3.49 -11.50 -32.37
N ARG A 624 4.03 -11.04 -31.25
CA ARG A 624 5.12 -10.05 -31.21
C ARG A 624 6.25 -10.62 -30.35
N PHE A 625 7.44 -10.63 -30.90
CA PHE A 625 8.68 -11.02 -30.25
C PHE A 625 9.57 -9.79 -30.16
N GLU A 626 9.95 -9.40 -28.95
CA GLU A 626 10.94 -8.35 -28.72
C GLU A 626 12.21 -9.03 -28.24
N LEU A 627 13.24 -9.04 -29.08
CA LEU A 627 14.52 -9.68 -28.84
C LEU A 627 15.54 -8.60 -28.44
N PRO A 628 15.88 -8.46 -27.15
CA PRO A 628 16.93 -7.53 -26.72
C PRO A 628 18.27 -7.99 -27.27
N VAL A 629 18.99 -7.09 -27.93
CA VAL A 629 20.33 -7.32 -28.48
C VAL A 629 21.29 -6.21 -28.07
N ARG A 630 22.56 -6.57 -27.88
CA ARG A 630 23.67 -5.64 -27.67
C ARG A 630 24.85 -6.10 -28.51
N THR A 631 25.45 -5.20 -29.27
CA THR A 631 26.67 -5.49 -30.04
C THR A 631 27.87 -4.83 -29.38
N THR A 632 28.98 -5.56 -29.25
CA THR A 632 30.23 -5.09 -28.64
C THR A 632 31.42 -5.57 -29.49
N GLY A 633 31.87 -4.72 -30.42
CA GLY A 633 32.81 -5.17 -31.45
C GLY A 633 32.14 -6.21 -32.34
N ASP A 634 32.82 -7.34 -32.57
CA ASP A 634 32.33 -8.41 -33.44
C ASP A 634 31.39 -9.40 -32.70
N THR A 635 31.11 -9.17 -31.40
CA THR A 635 30.26 -10.04 -30.57
C THR A 635 28.85 -9.46 -30.43
N VAL A 636 27.85 -10.31 -30.62
CA VAL A 636 26.43 -10.02 -30.38
C VAL A 636 25.94 -10.78 -29.14
N ASP A 637 25.48 -10.05 -28.14
CA ASP A 637 24.71 -10.56 -27.01
C ASP A 637 23.21 -10.51 -27.33
N ALA A 638 22.47 -11.54 -26.92
CA ALA A 638 21.01 -11.51 -26.93
C ALA A 638 20.42 -12.16 -25.67
N LEU A 639 19.23 -11.68 -25.30
CA LEU A 639 18.43 -12.27 -24.23
C LEU A 639 17.17 -12.91 -24.81
N THR A 640 16.65 -13.97 -24.17
CA THR A 640 15.39 -14.61 -24.59
C THR A 640 14.30 -13.56 -24.82
N PRO A 641 13.58 -13.61 -25.97
CA PRO A 641 12.66 -12.55 -26.34
C PRO A 641 11.44 -12.49 -25.43
N ARG A 642 10.86 -11.29 -25.29
CA ARG A 642 9.50 -11.12 -24.79
C ARG A 642 8.54 -11.60 -25.86
N VAL A 643 7.52 -12.37 -25.46
CA VAL A 643 6.54 -12.93 -26.38
C VAL A 643 5.16 -12.45 -26.00
N GLU A 644 4.50 -11.74 -26.91
CA GLU A 644 3.12 -11.28 -26.76
C GLU A 644 2.21 -11.91 -27.80
N ARG A 645 0.95 -12.08 -27.43
CA ARG A 645 -0.16 -12.41 -28.33
C ARG A 645 -1.24 -11.34 -28.23
N CYS A 646 -1.15 -10.38 -29.14
CA CYS A 646 -2.01 -9.22 -29.24
C CYS A 646 -3.32 -9.51 -30.00
N THR A 647 -4.45 -9.46 -29.30
CA THR A 647 -5.79 -9.51 -29.93
C THR A 647 -6.34 -8.13 -30.28
N ALA A 648 -5.87 -7.09 -29.59
CA ALA A 648 -6.12 -5.70 -29.94
C ALA A 648 -4.82 -4.91 -29.80
N ILE A 649 -4.62 -3.92 -30.67
CA ILE A 649 -3.43 -3.05 -30.65
C ILE A 649 -3.25 -2.37 -29.29
N ARG A 650 -4.35 -2.07 -28.60
CA ARG A 650 -4.35 -1.41 -27.28
C ARG A 650 -3.82 -2.29 -26.15
N ASP A 651 -3.79 -3.60 -26.35
CA ASP A 651 -3.38 -4.56 -25.33
C ASP A 651 -1.89 -4.94 -25.48
N CYS A 652 -1.23 -4.58 -26.59
CA CYS A 652 0.20 -4.82 -26.80
C CYS A 652 1.08 -3.88 -25.99
N GLY A 653 2.32 -4.29 -25.70
CA GLY A 653 3.33 -3.43 -25.07
C GLY A 653 3.48 -3.67 -23.57
N GLY A 654 3.40 -4.93 -23.14
CA GLY A 654 3.64 -5.40 -21.77
C GLY A 654 2.43 -6.12 -21.16
N GLU A 655 1.22 -5.90 -21.68
CA GLU A 655 -0.02 -6.45 -21.11
C GLU A 655 -0.61 -7.63 -21.91
N ALA A 656 -0.01 -8.00 -23.04
CA ALA A 656 -0.48 -9.08 -23.91
C ALA A 656 0.42 -10.32 -23.87
N ALA A 657 1.10 -10.59 -22.75
CA ALA A 657 2.03 -11.71 -22.64
C ALA A 657 1.40 -13.02 -23.14
N TYR A 658 2.17 -13.78 -23.91
CA TYR A 658 1.77 -15.12 -24.33
C TYR A 658 1.82 -16.05 -23.13
N ILE A 659 0.66 -16.54 -22.67
CA ILE A 659 0.57 -17.52 -21.58
C ILE A 659 0.23 -18.88 -22.20
N PRO A 660 1.12 -19.89 -22.13
CA PRO A 660 0.88 -21.19 -22.75
C PRO A 660 -0.42 -21.87 -22.30
N THR A 661 -0.73 -21.81 -21.00
CA THR A 661 -1.92 -22.45 -20.40
C THR A 661 -3.24 -21.80 -20.81
N GLU A 662 -3.23 -20.53 -21.23
CA GLU A 662 -4.42 -19.81 -21.70
C GLU A 662 -4.65 -19.95 -23.21
N SER A 663 -3.77 -20.67 -23.91
CA SER A 663 -3.95 -20.96 -25.33
C SER A 663 -4.70 -22.28 -25.47
N PRO A 664 -5.98 -22.27 -25.90
CA PRO A 664 -6.76 -23.51 -25.97
C PRO A 664 -6.11 -24.47 -26.97
N GLY A 665 -5.80 -25.70 -26.54
CA GLY A 665 -5.16 -26.72 -27.39
C GLY A 665 -5.90 -27.03 -28.69
N ASP A 666 -7.20 -26.74 -28.76
CA ASP A 666 -8.03 -26.90 -29.96
C ASP A 666 -7.93 -25.73 -30.96
N THR A 667 -7.20 -24.65 -30.62
CA THR A 667 -7.08 -23.45 -31.48
C THR A 667 -5.79 -23.37 -32.28
N GLY A 668 -4.83 -24.28 -32.03
CA GLY A 668 -3.52 -24.29 -32.70
C GLY A 668 -2.79 -22.95 -32.51
N VAL A 669 -2.51 -22.57 -31.26
CA VAL A 669 -1.86 -21.31 -30.87
C VAL A 669 -0.71 -21.62 -29.90
N ASP A 670 0.22 -22.46 -30.35
CA ASP A 670 1.45 -22.75 -29.62
C ASP A 670 2.57 -21.83 -30.13
N VAL A 671 3.36 -21.30 -29.19
CA VAL A 671 4.58 -20.54 -29.48
C VAL A 671 5.76 -21.26 -28.85
N GLN A 672 6.76 -21.55 -29.67
CA GLN A 672 8.04 -22.09 -29.23
C GLN A 672 9.15 -21.12 -29.65
N THR A 673 10.08 -20.87 -28.75
CA THR A 673 11.24 -20.01 -29.01
C THR A 673 12.49 -20.71 -28.51
N GLU A 674 13.53 -20.71 -29.32
CA GLU A 674 14.86 -21.20 -28.97
C GLU A 674 15.89 -20.16 -29.43
N LEU A 675 16.78 -19.76 -28.53
CA LEU A 675 17.80 -18.75 -28.78
C LEU A 675 19.18 -19.42 -28.69
N VAL A 676 19.99 -19.30 -29.73
CA VAL A 676 21.31 -19.94 -29.83
C VAL A 676 22.38 -18.95 -30.29
N ALA A 677 23.61 -19.12 -29.80
CA ALA A 677 24.79 -18.45 -30.33
C ALA A 677 25.34 -19.23 -31.54
N LEU A 678 25.90 -18.51 -32.50
CA LEU A 678 26.59 -19.06 -33.67
C LEU A 678 28.04 -18.58 -33.66
N GLU A 679 28.96 -19.49 -33.98
CA GLU A 679 30.38 -19.19 -34.25
C GLU A 679 30.59 -19.19 -35.79
N ASP A 680 31.59 -18.44 -36.26
CA ASP A 680 31.91 -18.17 -37.68
C ASP A 680 31.61 -19.30 -38.71
N ASP A 681 31.83 -20.57 -38.39
CA ASP A 681 31.66 -21.72 -39.31
C ASP A 681 30.18 -22.15 -39.55
N GLU A 682 29.19 -21.64 -38.79
CA GLU A 682 27.77 -22.05 -38.92
C GLU A 682 26.85 -21.02 -39.61
N THR A 683 27.42 -19.91 -40.09
CA THR A 683 26.66 -18.81 -40.71
C THR A 683 26.31 -19.01 -42.19
N ASP A 684 26.96 -19.97 -42.88
CA ASP A 684 26.89 -20.12 -44.35
C ASP A 684 26.29 -21.46 -44.87
N SER A 685 25.94 -22.42 -44.01
CA SER A 685 25.52 -23.76 -44.49
C SER A 685 24.01 -23.93 -44.67
N THR A 686 23.43 -23.38 -45.75
CA THR A 686 22.27 -24.02 -46.44
C THR A 686 22.22 -23.60 -47.92
N GLU A 687 23.13 -24.08 -48.75
CA GLU A 687 22.82 -24.37 -50.16
C GLU A 687 22.21 -25.79 -50.23
N PRO A 688 21.07 -26.00 -50.90
CA PRO A 688 20.56 -27.34 -51.12
C PRO A 688 21.43 -28.02 -52.19
N THR A 689 22.29 -28.95 -51.77
CA THR A 689 22.90 -29.90 -52.69
C THR A 689 21.80 -30.79 -53.27
N ASN A 690 21.49 -30.59 -54.54
CA ASN A 690 20.82 -31.59 -55.36
C ASN A 690 21.70 -32.85 -55.42
N ASP A 691 21.16 -33.96 -54.92
CA ASP A 691 21.32 -35.30 -55.50
C ASP A 691 20.09 -36.16 -55.21
#